data_AF-A0A960ZN06-F1
#
_entry.id   AF-A0A960ZN06-F1
#
_cell.length_a   1.000
_cell.length_b   1.000
_cell.length_c   1.000
_cell.angle_alpha   90.00
_cell.angle_beta   90.00
_cell.angle_gamma   90.00
#
_symmetry.space_group_name_H-M   'P 1'
#
loop_
_entity.id
_entity.type
_entity.pdbx_description
1 polymer ?
#
loop_
_entity_poly.entity_id
_entity_poly.type
_entity_poly.pdbx_seq_one_letter_code
_entity_poly.pdbx_strand_id
1 'polypeptide(L)'
;MDQKDFLSIDALVRSLAVNRGRPVCLLLGAGASISSGMPSAQRCIWEWKQDIFVTNNPTLRETVGELSLPGTRQRIQRWLDQRGNHPVEGDSDEYSFFAEACYPTVQDRRAYFEPYVAKAKPHTGYRLLAQLSKAGLVRSVWTTNFDGLVARASAAADVICFEIGIDTQHRAELPQTRGALRAISLHGDYRYDKLKNTAAELQQQEAALREEFLHELRDYDLVVLGYSGRDASIMNVLRQAYERTTPSRLFWCGFGSDTPAPVEELIGAARAAGNDAFYIATDGFDDLITRLALRQLEGDLLTSAKAILGEVTATAVVPAAFAVPSHPATALVKSNAYLLTFPSHALKVPVDIPSGENRRHWLDDRLPPEKGALVAMDDGALAFADSKDIQDAFKGQLRSNPIAAAISADDLANDGRIRSLLRRALVQSLANDLGAMTDHSRRLWESSHYEERLHNGVKYRVHAAVSFRLESIAGKPHVALMPEVMVTMADGTLADRDTSKMIRNAVYGFQHNHVFDSNLKYWTNRIGNIDFPAKGGGVFRIGRAPIYAGLFQNGRSALPQEVQRHGRQQGLVVPDADLLFSSANGTVEVRDKNPLKGLVQNRPWDYQLTTSGLSVSVEVAAICPAQDAGKLQRFLNQLQERAEPNTNSERDYLQIFPGFSQAFGLPLNCPVRGQNGWIDLDDAVAGEGLAAAKQLANRICGALDVIRSTRPRAVATIFVPFWWAPYEKIDTDTEHFDLHHFLKAYAARHGQSTQFIREKTVIAQQHCRVRWWFSLALYAKAQRTPWRLDCLDDETAFVGIGYSLDSGAARGHHVLLGCSHLYNARGEGLQFRLGRIEDPIIRGRNPFMSVDDARRTGETIRQLFFDAKMRLPGRVVVHKRTAFTADEQRGLLQGLEGVPNIELIEVTIEESLRYLASKMSNGRPEIDTFPIPRGAVIVLDKTSALLWVHGATPNAQNPSRKYYQGKRRIPTPLLIRRFRGQSDITQVATEILGLSKMNWNTFDYYSRLPATLDSASAIAKVGAYLTGFGWAPYDYRLLI
;
A
#
# COMPACT_ATOMS: atom_id res chain seq x y z
N MET A 1 13.27 22.56 -20.75
CA MET A 1 12.62 21.89 -21.89
C MET A 1 11.22 22.42 -22.17
N ASP A 2 10.87 22.59 -23.43
CA ASP A 2 9.51 22.87 -23.91
C ASP A 2 8.67 21.58 -23.95
N GLN A 3 7.33 21.69 -23.91
CA GLN A 3 6.41 20.53 -23.98
C GLN A 3 6.61 19.67 -25.24
N LYS A 4 7.25 20.22 -26.27
CA LYS A 4 7.60 19.52 -27.52
C LYS A 4 8.76 18.53 -27.34
N ASP A 5 9.58 18.65 -26.30
CA ASP A 5 10.79 17.82 -26.05
C ASP A 5 10.46 16.41 -25.53
N PHE A 6 9.22 16.19 -25.10
CA PHE A 6 8.74 14.94 -24.54
C PHE A 6 7.93 14.13 -25.56
N LEU A 7 8.21 12.83 -25.63
CA LEU A 7 7.40 11.87 -26.40
C LEU A 7 6.87 10.80 -25.44
N SER A 8 5.57 10.46 -25.56
CA SER A 8 5.00 9.40 -24.72
C SER A 8 5.53 8.02 -25.14
N ILE A 9 5.61 7.09 -24.19
CA ILE A 9 6.07 5.72 -24.46
C ILE A 9 5.24 5.04 -25.55
N ASP A 10 3.92 5.24 -25.57
CA ASP A 10 3.07 4.67 -26.61
C ASP A 10 3.33 5.30 -27.98
N ALA A 11 3.68 6.59 -28.02
CA ALA A 11 4.05 7.26 -29.27
C ALA A 11 5.40 6.75 -29.79
N LEU A 12 6.38 6.47 -28.91
CA LEU A 12 7.62 5.78 -29.27
C LEU A 12 7.33 4.40 -29.86
N VAL A 13 6.55 3.57 -29.17
CA VAL A 13 6.19 2.21 -29.61
C VAL A 13 5.50 2.24 -30.99
N ARG A 14 4.58 3.18 -31.22
CA ARG A 14 3.94 3.37 -32.53
C ARG A 14 4.93 3.89 -33.58
N SER A 15 5.79 4.83 -33.23
CA SER A 15 6.80 5.41 -34.14
C SER A 15 7.76 4.34 -34.66
N LEU A 16 8.26 3.48 -33.77
CA LEU A 16 9.12 2.35 -34.17
C LEU A 16 8.35 1.32 -34.99
N ALA A 17 7.10 1.01 -34.61
CA ALA A 17 6.27 0.06 -35.36
C ALA A 17 5.94 0.51 -36.80
N VAL A 18 5.72 1.82 -37.03
CA VAL A 18 5.52 2.36 -38.40
C VAL A 18 6.80 2.28 -39.23
N ASN A 19 7.96 2.39 -38.58
CA ASN A 19 9.28 2.35 -39.22
C ASN A 19 9.94 0.96 -39.12
N ARG A 20 9.16 -0.13 -39.11
CA ARG A 20 9.63 -1.51 -38.90
C ARG A 20 10.76 -1.95 -39.86
N GLY A 21 10.87 -1.31 -41.03
CA GLY A 21 11.93 -1.57 -42.02
C GLY A 21 13.30 -0.95 -41.69
N ARG A 22 13.38 -0.08 -40.69
CA ARG A 22 14.63 0.55 -40.21
C ARG A 22 14.94 0.02 -38.80
N PRO A 23 15.91 -0.88 -38.63
CA PRO A 23 16.24 -1.40 -37.31
C PRO A 23 16.86 -0.31 -36.43
N VAL A 24 16.78 -0.49 -35.12
CA VAL A 24 17.33 0.47 -34.14
C VAL A 24 18.63 -0.04 -33.51
N CYS A 25 19.45 0.91 -33.06
CA CYS A 25 20.59 0.68 -32.19
C CYS A 25 20.16 0.92 -30.74
N LEU A 26 20.54 0.03 -29.82
CA LEU A 26 20.28 0.21 -28.39
C LEU A 26 21.56 0.63 -27.67
N LEU A 27 21.48 1.62 -26.79
CA LEU A 27 22.51 1.90 -25.79
C LEU A 27 22.00 1.49 -24.41
N LEU A 28 22.57 0.44 -23.83
CA LEU A 28 22.18 -0.12 -22.53
C LEU A 28 23.18 0.27 -21.44
N GLY A 29 22.69 0.96 -20.40
CA GLY A 29 23.45 1.21 -19.18
C GLY A 29 23.08 0.28 -18.03
N ALA A 30 23.70 0.49 -16.86
CA ALA A 30 23.55 -0.37 -15.69
C ALA A 30 22.08 -0.56 -15.24
N GLY A 31 21.23 0.43 -15.52
CA GLY A 31 19.80 0.37 -15.23
C GLY A 31 19.04 -0.74 -15.99
N ALA A 32 19.53 -1.18 -17.16
CA ALA A 32 18.90 -2.26 -17.92
C ALA A 32 19.08 -3.63 -17.24
N SER A 33 20.17 -3.81 -16.49
CA SER A 33 20.56 -5.08 -15.88
C SER A 33 20.00 -5.29 -14.47
N ILE A 34 19.31 -4.30 -13.90
CA ILE A 34 18.79 -4.36 -12.52
C ILE A 34 17.85 -5.56 -12.32
N SER A 35 16.89 -5.73 -13.25
CA SER A 35 15.96 -6.87 -13.25
C SER A 35 16.63 -8.23 -13.32
N SER A 36 17.85 -8.27 -13.86
CA SER A 36 18.65 -9.47 -14.05
C SER A 36 19.62 -9.73 -12.90
N GLY A 37 19.61 -8.89 -11.85
CA GLY A 37 20.38 -9.06 -10.61
C GLY A 37 21.65 -8.21 -10.50
N MET A 38 21.94 -7.33 -11.46
CA MET A 38 23.11 -6.45 -11.41
C MET A 38 22.83 -5.13 -10.68
N PRO A 39 23.77 -4.60 -9.88
CA PRO A 39 23.59 -3.32 -9.20
C PRO A 39 23.61 -2.14 -10.18
N SER A 40 22.83 -1.09 -9.88
CA SER A 40 22.95 0.19 -10.60
C SER A 40 24.19 0.97 -10.15
N ALA A 41 24.70 1.88 -10.99
CA ALA A 41 25.84 2.73 -10.62
C ALA A 41 25.56 3.58 -9.36
N GLN A 42 24.35 4.14 -9.28
CA GLN A 42 23.90 4.91 -8.10
C GLN A 42 23.92 4.06 -6.83
N ARG A 43 23.52 2.80 -6.95
CA ARG A 43 23.53 1.85 -5.85
C ARG A 43 24.95 1.59 -5.35
N CYS A 44 25.89 1.33 -6.26
CA CYS A 44 27.29 1.11 -5.89
C CYS A 44 27.87 2.31 -5.15
N ILE A 45 27.61 3.54 -5.64
CA ILE A 45 28.03 4.78 -4.95
C ILE A 45 27.57 4.79 -3.50
N TRP A 46 26.30 4.50 -3.24
CA TRP A 46 25.76 4.53 -1.88
C TRP A 46 26.27 3.39 -0.99
N GLU A 47 26.47 2.20 -1.54
CA GLU A 47 27.11 1.08 -0.82
C GLU A 47 28.53 1.47 -0.40
N TRP A 48 29.35 1.99 -1.33
CA TRP A 48 30.70 2.46 -1.03
C TRP A 48 30.73 3.61 -0.02
N LYS A 49 29.82 4.58 -0.15
CA LYS A 49 29.64 5.65 0.86
C LYS A 49 29.29 5.08 2.24
N GLN A 50 28.41 4.09 2.30
CA GLN A 50 28.05 3.43 3.56
C GLN A 50 29.22 2.66 4.14
N ASP A 51 29.96 1.90 3.35
CA ASP A 51 31.11 1.13 3.80
C ASP A 51 32.20 2.06 4.35
N ILE A 52 32.52 3.15 3.64
CA ILE A 52 33.44 4.19 4.13
C ILE A 52 32.94 4.78 5.44
N PHE A 53 31.65 5.11 5.54
CA PHE A 53 31.06 5.65 6.76
C PHE A 53 31.12 4.66 7.92
N VAL A 54 30.72 3.40 7.72
CA VAL A 54 30.65 2.37 8.77
C VAL A 54 32.05 1.96 9.22
N THR A 55 33.02 1.84 8.32
CA THR A 55 34.41 1.53 8.69
C THR A 55 35.08 2.66 9.48
N ASN A 56 34.70 3.92 9.22
CA ASN A 56 35.13 5.06 10.05
C ASN A 56 34.31 5.24 11.34
N ASN A 57 33.13 4.62 11.43
CA ASN A 57 32.25 4.69 12.60
C ASN A 57 31.74 3.28 13.00
N PRO A 58 32.63 2.35 13.43
CA PRO A 58 32.28 0.93 13.58
C PRO A 58 31.12 0.67 14.55
N THR A 59 30.98 1.53 15.56
CA THR A 59 29.90 1.44 16.56
C THR A 59 28.52 1.70 15.96
N LEU A 60 28.42 2.38 14.82
CA LEU A 60 27.16 2.78 14.18
C LEU A 60 26.67 1.83 13.09
N ARG A 61 27.36 0.70 12.87
CA ARG A 61 27.06 -0.26 11.81
C ARG A 61 25.59 -0.68 11.80
N GLU A 62 25.06 -1.03 12.97
CA GLU A 62 23.70 -1.54 13.13
C GLU A 62 22.64 -0.42 13.24
N THR A 63 23.06 0.83 13.48
CA THR A 63 22.16 1.96 13.82
C THR A 63 22.10 3.08 12.77
N VAL A 64 22.97 3.06 11.75
CA VAL A 64 22.93 4.03 10.63
C VAL A 64 21.62 3.97 9.83
N GLY A 65 20.89 2.85 9.92
CA GLY A 65 19.66 2.60 9.19
C GLY A 65 19.92 2.10 7.77
N GLU A 66 18.86 1.94 6.98
CA GLU A 66 18.96 1.41 5.62
C GLU A 66 19.24 2.50 4.59
N LEU A 67 20.12 2.23 3.61
CA LEU A 67 20.40 3.15 2.49
C LEU A 67 19.16 3.51 1.67
N SER A 68 18.14 2.66 1.68
CA SER A 68 16.82 2.94 1.11
C SER A 68 16.22 4.25 1.61
N LEU A 69 16.44 4.57 2.89
CA LEU A 69 15.85 5.71 3.57
C LEU A 69 16.60 6.98 3.18
N PRO A 70 15.94 8.01 2.61
CA PRO A 70 16.56 9.30 2.30
C PRO A 70 17.22 9.94 3.51
N GLY A 71 16.63 9.79 4.71
CA GLY A 71 17.22 10.28 5.95
C GLY A 71 18.57 9.62 6.31
N THR A 72 18.77 8.35 5.96
CA THR A 72 20.07 7.67 6.14
C THR A 72 21.09 8.18 5.13
N ARG A 73 20.72 8.27 3.85
CA ARG A 73 21.57 8.82 2.79
C ARG A 73 22.05 10.25 3.09
N GLN A 74 21.13 11.13 3.49
CA GLN A 74 21.46 12.51 3.88
C GLN A 74 22.42 12.58 5.08
N ARG A 75 22.35 11.63 6.01
CA ARG A 75 23.23 11.56 7.18
C ARG A 75 24.64 11.15 6.78
N ILE A 76 24.76 10.12 5.94
CA ILE A 76 26.03 9.66 5.39
C ILE A 76 26.66 10.77 4.54
N GLN A 77 25.89 11.38 3.63
CA GLN A 77 26.37 12.47 2.79
C GLN A 77 26.89 13.65 3.62
N ARG A 78 26.14 14.08 4.63
CA ARG A 78 26.57 15.18 5.52
C ARG A 78 27.91 14.88 6.20
N TRP A 79 28.10 13.64 6.64
CA TRP A 79 29.34 13.23 7.27
C TRP A 79 30.51 13.26 6.27
N LEU A 80 30.27 12.89 5.01
CA LEU A 80 31.26 13.00 3.93
C LEU A 80 31.58 14.47 3.61
N ASP A 81 30.56 15.31 3.46
CA ASP A 81 30.69 16.73 3.15
C ASP A 81 31.50 17.48 4.23
N GLN A 82 31.27 17.16 5.51
CA GLN A 82 31.97 17.78 6.65
C GLN A 82 33.48 17.50 6.65
N ARG A 83 33.93 16.42 5.99
CA ARG A 83 35.36 16.12 5.84
C ARG A 83 36.01 16.88 4.69
N GLY A 84 35.22 17.41 3.75
CA GLY A 84 35.67 18.32 2.69
C GLY A 84 36.50 17.69 1.55
N ASN A 85 36.80 16.39 1.62
CA ASN A 85 37.64 15.67 0.65
C ASN A 85 36.86 14.69 -0.24
N HIS A 86 35.53 14.74 -0.22
CA HIS A 86 34.66 13.87 -1.01
C HIS A 86 33.84 14.70 -2.01
N PRO A 87 33.48 14.15 -3.18
CA PRO A 87 32.56 14.80 -4.11
C PRO A 87 31.20 15.07 -3.46
N VAL A 88 30.57 16.16 -3.88
CA VAL A 88 29.20 16.51 -3.47
C VAL A 88 28.19 15.55 -4.07
N GLU A 89 27.03 15.40 -3.45
CA GLU A 89 25.96 14.54 -3.97
C GLU A 89 25.52 14.98 -5.37
N GLY A 90 25.52 14.05 -6.32
CA GLY A 90 25.14 14.30 -7.71
C GLY A 90 26.30 14.64 -8.65
N ASP A 91 27.53 14.76 -8.15
CA ASP A 91 28.72 15.00 -8.97
C ASP A 91 28.95 13.86 -9.99
N SER A 92 29.48 14.18 -11.17
CA SER A 92 29.79 13.20 -12.20
C SER A 92 30.87 12.21 -11.76
N ASP A 93 31.77 12.63 -10.87
CA ASP A 93 32.93 11.86 -10.46
C ASP A 93 32.64 10.92 -9.27
N GLU A 94 31.44 10.98 -8.68
CA GLU A 94 31.06 10.15 -7.52
C GLU A 94 31.36 8.67 -7.74
N TYR A 95 31.00 8.11 -8.90
CA TYR A 95 31.17 6.68 -9.17
C TYR A 95 32.63 6.27 -9.10
N SER A 96 33.48 6.93 -9.89
CA SER A 96 34.91 6.61 -9.97
C SER A 96 35.61 6.88 -8.65
N PHE A 97 35.32 8.02 -8.03
CA PHE A 97 35.92 8.42 -6.75
C PHE A 97 35.59 7.43 -5.62
N PHE A 98 34.32 7.12 -5.40
CA PHE A 98 33.93 6.24 -4.30
C PHE A 98 34.30 4.77 -4.55
N ALA A 99 34.35 4.33 -5.81
CA ALA A 99 34.87 3.01 -6.16
C ALA A 99 36.34 2.86 -5.74
N GLU A 100 37.18 3.87 -6.04
CA GLU A 100 38.61 3.87 -5.69
C GLU A 100 38.83 4.08 -4.19
N ALA A 101 38.09 5.01 -3.57
CA ALA A 101 38.20 5.29 -2.14
C ALA A 101 37.77 4.10 -1.26
N CYS A 102 36.75 3.34 -1.67
CA CYS A 102 36.29 2.16 -0.95
C CYS A 102 37.15 0.93 -1.25
N TYR A 103 37.54 0.74 -2.52
CA TYR A 103 38.32 -0.41 -2.99
C TYR A 103 39.50 0.07 -3.83
N PRO A 104 40.67 0.34 -3.21
CA PRO A 104 41.83 0.92 -3.90
C PRO A 104 42.39 0.01 -4.98
N THR A 105 42.34 -1.32 -4.78
CA THR A 105 42.89 -2.27 -5.75
C THR A 105 41.88 -2.71 -6.78
N VAL A 106 42.39 -3.00 -7.98
CA VAL A 106 41.67 -3.67 -9.07
C VAL A 106 41.02 -4.98 -8.64
N GLN A 107 41.77 -5.75 -7.85
CA GLN A 107 41.36 -7.08 -7.42
C GLN A 107 40.15 -7.01 -6.49
N ASP A 108 40.12 -6.03 -5.58
CA ASP A 108 39.00 -5.81 -4.68
C ASP A 108 37.75 -5.35 -5.45
N ARG A 109 37.90 -4.44 -6.41
CA ARG A 109 36.79 -4.00 -7.29
C ARG A 109 36.21 -5.17 -8.09
N ARG A 110 37.05 -6.09 -8.59
CA ARG A 110 36.60 -7.30 -9.28
C ARG A 110 35.87 -8.26 -8.33
N ALA A 111 36.45 -8.51 -7.16
CA ALA A 111 35.85 -9.37 -6.14
C ALA A 111 34.50 -8.85 -5.65
N TYR A 112 34.32 -7.52 -5.63
CA TYR A 112 33.03 -6.89 -5.33
C TYR A 112 31.95 -7.20 -6.38
N PHE A 113 32.28 -7.17 -7.68
CA PHE A 113 31.30 -7.43 -8.75
C PHE A 113 31.08 -8.91 -9.10
N GLU A 114 32.06 -9.77 -8.81
CA GLU A 114 32.01 -11.21 -9.16
C GLU A 114 30.75 -11.94 -8.65
N PRO A 115 30.31 -11.78 -7.39
CA PRO A 115 29.08 -12.41 -6.89
C PRO A 115 27.82 -11.97 -7.63
N TYR A 116 27.76 -10.71 -8.07
CA TYR A 116 26.61 -10.18 -8.82
C TYR A 116 26.53 -10.82 -10.20
N VAL A 117 27.65 -10.85 -10.93
CA VAL A 117 27.67 -11.41 -12.28
C VAL A 117 27.44 -12.92 -12.29
N ALA A 118 27.98 -13.65 -11.30
CA ALA A 118 27.79 -15.09 -11.18
C ALA A 118 26.31 -15.46 -10.96
N LYS A 119 25.56 -14.65 -10.21
CA LYS A 119 24.13 -14.87 -9.93
C LYS A 119 23.22 -14.31 -11.01
N ALA A 120 23.66 -13.28 -11.74
CA ALA A 120 22.83 -12.60 -12.72
C ALA A 120 22.34 -13.57 -13.81
N LYS A 121 21.09 -13.43 -14.24
CA LYS A 121 20.49 -14.23 -15.31
C LYS A 121 19.64 -13.34 -16.22
N PRO A 122 19.63 -13.56 -17.54
CA PRO A 122 18.79 -12.77 -18.44
C PRO A 122 17.32 -12.79 -18.03
N HIS A 123 16.84 -11.63 -17.58
CA HIS A 123 15.42 -11.44 -17.27
C HIS A 123 14.58 -11.29 -18.55
N THR A 124 13.26 -11.15 -18.39
CA THR A 124 12.27 -11.02 -19.47
C THR A 124 12.69 -10.02 -20.56
N GLY A 125 13.17 -8.81 -20.21
CA GLY A 125 13.60 -7.82 -21.21
C GLY A 125 14.73 -8.32 -22.09
N TYR A 126 15.76 -8.95 -21.54
CA TYR A 126 16.87 -9.51 -22.34
C TYR A 126 16.42 -10.70 -23.21
N ARG A 127 15.54 -11.55 -22.68
CA ARG A 127 14.97 -12.70 -23.43
C ARG A 127 14.15 -12.22 -24.63
N LEU A 128 13.34 -11.18 -24.43
CA LEU A 128 12.54 -10.56 -25.50
C LEU A 128 13.40 -9.74 -26.47
N LEU A 129 14.46 -9.09 -26.00
CA LEU A 129 15.45 -8.40 -26.84
C LEU A 129 16.05 -9.35 -27.88
N ALA A 130 16.39 -10.59 -27.48
CA ALA A 130 16.87 -11.59 -28.42
C ALA A 130 15.83 -11.92 -29.51
N GLN A 131 14.53 -12.02 -29.15
CA GLN A 131 13.46 -12.22 -30.13
C GLN A 131 13.28 -11.02 -31.08
N LEU A 132 13.42 -9.78 -30.58
CA LEU A 132 13.41 -8.58 -31.40
C LEU A 132 14.58 -8.53 -32.38
N SER A 133 15.77 -8.97 -31.95
CA SER A 133 16.93 -9.11 -32.85
C SER A 133 16.71 -10.17 -33.92
N LYS A 134 16.11 -11.32 -33.56
CA LYS A 134 15.73 -12.38 -34.51
C LYS A 134 14.74 -11.90 -35.57
N ALA A 135 13.84 -10.99 -35.20
CA ALA A 135 12.93 -10.31 -36.12
C ALA A 135 13.61 -9.22 -37.00
N GLY A 136 14.90 -8.95 -36.78
CA GLY A 136 15.64 -7.90 -37.49
C GLY A 136 15.26 -6.49 -37.07
N LEU A 137 14.66 -6.30 -35.88
CA LEU A 137 14.22 -5.00 -35.38
C LEU A 137 15.32 -4.27 -34.58
N VAL A 138 16.21 -5.04 -33.96
CA VAL A 138 17.38 -4.52 -33.23
C VAL A 138 18.64 -4.92 -33.97
N ARG A 139 19.43 -3.92 -34.37
CA ARG A 139 20.66 -4.08 -35.15
C ARG A 139 21.86 -4.37 -34.26
N SER A 140 22.08 -3.52 -33.27
CA SER A 140 23.25 -3.56 -32.39
C SER A 140 22.85 -3.11 -30.99
N VAL A 141 23.59 -3.63 -30.01
CA VAL A 141 23.51 -3.25 -28.61
C VAL A 141 24.87 -2.74 -28.19
N TRP A 142 24.94 -1.45 -27.92
CA TRP A 142 26.07 -0.78 -27.30
C TRP A 142 25.83 -0.76 -25.80
N THR A 143 26.83 -1.10 -25.00
CA THR A 143 26.62 -1.16 -23.55
C THR A 143 27.85 -0.74 -22.76
N THR A 144 27.59 -0.08 -21.62
CA THR A 144 28.58 0.19 -20.59
C THR A 144 28.65 -0.94 -19.54
N ASN A 145 27.81 -1.96 -19.68
CA ASN A 145 27.72 -3.07 -18.74
C ASN A 145 28.69 -4.18 -19.12
N PHE A 146 29.15 -4.92 -18.12
CA PHE A 146 30.11 -6.02 -18.28
C PHE A 146 29.54 -7.39 -17.84
N ASP A 147 28.22 -7.48 -17.71
CA ASP A 147 27.50 -8.66 -17.18
C ASP A 147 27.35 -9.82 -18.18
N GLY A 148 27.50 -9.57 -19.49
CA GLY A 148 27.34 -10.57 -20.56
C GLY A 148 25.89 -11.04 -20.74
N LEU A 149 24.89 -10.31 -20.24
CA LEU A 149 23.48 -10.72 -20.28
C LEU A 149 22.93 -10.77 -21.71
N VAL A 150 23.36 -9.85 -22.59
CA VAL A 150 22.95 -9.81 -24.01
C VAL A 150 23.36 -11.09 -24.73
N ALA A 151 24.62 -11.50 -24.57
CA ALA A 151 25.16 -12.70 -25.21
C ALA A 151 24.49 -13.97 -24.68
N ARG A 152 24.31 -14.08 -23.35
CA ARG A 152 23.62 -15.21 -22.72
C ARG A 152 22.16 -15.33 -23.17
N ALA A 153 21.45 -14.20 -23.30
CA ALA A 153 20.07 -14.19 -23.78
C ALA A 153 19.96 -14.57 -25.26
N SER A 154 20.89 -14.08 -26.08
CA SER A 154 20.96 -14.39 -27.50
C SER A 154 21.25 -15.88 -27.72
N ALA A 155 22.22 -16.44 -27.00
CA ALA A 155 22.52 -17.87 -27.04
C ALA A 155 21.31 -18.73 -26.64
N ALA A 156 20.56 -18.34 -25.60
CA ALA A 156 19.34 -19.06 -25.19
C ALA A 156 18.18 -18.96 -26.18
N ALA A 157 18.22 -18.01 -27.13
CA ALA A 157 17.19 -17.79 -28.15
C ALA A 157 17.62 -18.26 -29.56
N ASP A 158 18.75 -18.97 -29.65
CA ASP A 158 19.41 -19.37 -30.89
C ASP A 158 19.69 -18.17 -31.82
N VAL A 159 20.16 -17.07 -31.25
CA VAL A 159 20.60 -15.86 -31.97
C VAL A 159 22.12 -15.77 -31.88
N ILE A 160 22.79 -15.69 -33.03
CA ILE A 160 24.24 -15.49 -33.08
C ILE A 160 24.55 -14.10 -32.54
N CYS A 161 25.33 -14.03 -31.46
CA CYS A 161 25.76 -12.77 -30.86
C CYS A 161 27.27 -12.61 -31.03
N PHE A 162 27.68 -11.55 -31.72
CA PHE A 162 29.08 -11.14 -31.82
C PHE A 162 29.40 -10.17 -30.68
N GLU A 163 30.12 -10.68 -29.68
CA GLU A 163 30.66 -9.86 -28.60
C GLU A 163 31.92 -9.13 -29.07
N ILE A 164 31.90 -7.81 -28.97
CA ILE A 164 32.96 -6.90 -29.40
C ILE A 164 33.36 -6.05 -28.19
N GLY A 165 34.52 -6.35 -27.61
CA GLY A 165 35.17 -5.51 -26.60
C GLY A 165 36.35 -4.72 -27.15
N ILE A 166 37.03 -3.99 -26.26
CA ILE A 166 38.25 -3.21 -26.54
C ILE A 166 39.35 -4.06 -27.20
N ASP A 167 39.49 -5.33 -26.82
CA ASP A 167 40.53 -6.21 -27.39
C ASP A 167 40.11 -6.90 -28.72
N THR A 168 38.85 -6.75 -29.15
CA THR A 168 38.30 -7.42 -30.36
C THR A 168 37.67 -6.46 -31.37
N GLN A 169 38.11 -5.20 -31.39
CA GLN A 169 37.53 -4.11 -32.19
C GLN A 169 37.41 -4.41 -33.70
N HIS A 170 38.38 -5.15 -34.26
CA HIS A 170 38.36 -5.62 -35.65
C HIS A 170 37.09 -6.41 -36.02
N ARG A 171 36.37 -6.98 -35.04
CA ARG A 171 35.11 -7.68 -35.26
C ARG A 171 33.94 -6.75 -35.56
N ALA A 172 34.06 -5.45 -35.24
CA ALA A 172 33.04 -4.45 -35.58
C ALA A 172 32.95 -4.21 -37.10
N GLU A 173 34.08 -4.35 -37.79
CA GLU A 173 34.22 -4.15 -39.25
C GLU A 173 33.65 -5.33 -40.07
N LEU A 174 33.34 -6.47 -39.45
CA LEU A 174 32.82 -7.66 -40.14
C LEU A 174 31.40 -7.42 -40.71
N PRO A 175 31.08 -7.79 -41.97
CA PRO A 175 29.76 -7.57 -42.55
C PRO A 175 28.62 -8.14 -41.69
N GLN A 176 27.59 -7.34 -41.44
CA GLN A 176 26.49 -7.76 -40.58
C GLN A 176 25.62 -8.83 -41.25
N THR A 177 25.46 -9.96 -40.57
CA THR A 177 24.58 -11.05 -41.02
C THR A 177 23.16 -10.80 -40.53
N ARG A 178 22.16 -10.99 -41.41
CA ARG A 178 20.74 -10.81 -41.05
C ARG A 178 20.35 -11.85 -39.99
N GLY A 179 19.84 -11.39 -38.85
CA GLY A 179 19.49 -12.24 -37.70
C GLY A 179 20.63 -12.49 -36.70
N ALA A 180 21.79 -11.85 -36.87
CA ALA A 180 22.85 -11.80 -35.87
C ALA A 180 22.87 -10.46 -35.12
N LEU A 181 23.12 -10.51 -33.80
CA LEU A 181 23.22 -9.35 -32.94
C LEU A 181 24.68 -8.98 -32.70
N ARG A 182 25.02 -7.69 -32.78
CA ARG A 182 26.31 -7.18 -32.30
C ARG A 182 26.13 -6.65 -30.88
N ALA A 183 26.93 -7.13 -29.94
CA ALA A 183 26.97 -6.62 -28.57
C ALA A 183 28.34 -5.97 -28.33
N ILE A 184 28.38 -4.64 -28.30
CA ILE A 184 29.60 -3.84 -28.20
C ILE A 184 29.75 -3.28 -26.79
N SER A 185 30.86 -3.60 -26.12
CA SER A 185 31.19 -3.08 -24.79
C SER A 185 32.03 -1.82 -24.92
N LEU A 186 31.46 -0.68 -24.50
CA LEU A 186 32.09 0.65 -24.58
C LEU A 186 33.15 0.88 -23.49
N HIS A 187 33.02 0.20 -22.36
CA HIS A 187 34.03 0.12 -21.32
C HIS A 187 34.49 -1.34 -21.22
N GLY A 188 35.78 -1.56 -20.97
CA GLY A 188 36.41 -2.88 -20.96
C GLY A 188 35.72 -3.93 -20.09
N ASP A 189 35.99 -5.21 -20.38
CA ASP A 189 35.43 -6.37 -19.67
C ASP A 189 36.26 -6.67 -18.41
N TYR A 190 35.63 -6.59 -17.24
CA TYR A 190 36.25 -6.92 -15.95
C TYR A 190 36.86 -8.33 -15.88
N ARG A 191 36.41 -9.27 -16.74
CA ARG A 191 36.90 -10.67 -16.81
C ARG A 191 38.19 -10.82 -17.60
N TYR A 192 38.49 -9.92 -18.54
CA TYR A 192 39.62 -10.08 -19.47
C TYR A 192 40.62 -8.93 -19.46
N ASP A 193 40.27 -7.75 -18.94
CA ASP A 193 41.18 -6.61 -18.98
C ASP A 193 42.12 -6.57 -17.78
N LYS A 194 43.42 -6.74 -18.00
CA LYS A 194 44.43 -6.13 -17.11
C LYS A 194 43.98 -4.69 -16.89
N LEU A 195 43.81 -4.20 -15.65
CA LEU A 195 43.64 -2.75 -15.49
C LEU A 195 44.95 -2.12 -15.98
N LYS A 196 44.93 -1.59 -17.21
CA LYS A 196 46.11 -1.13 -17.94
C LYS A 196 46.46 0.26 -17.40
N ASN A 197 47.68 0.40 -16.87
CA ASN A 197 48.11 1.44 -15.94
C ASN A 197 48.62 2.75 -16.58
N THR A 198 48.16 3.15 -17.77
CA THR A 198 48.47 4.51 -18.28
C THR A 198 47.31 5.15 -19.04
N ALA A 199 47.06 6.44 -18.78
CA ALA A 199 45.97 7.23 -19.39
C ALA A 199 46.07 7.36 -20.93
N ALA A 200 47.26 7.16 -21.51
CA ALA A 200 47.52 7.31 -22.93
C ALA A 200 47.08 6.09 -23.77
N GLU A 201 47.25 4.86 -23.26
CA GLU A 201 46.84 3.63 -23.97
C GLU A 201 45.30 3.48 -23.99
N LEU A 202 44.61 3.95 -22.94
CA LEU A 202 43.15 3.97 -22.87
C LEU A 202 42.54 4.94 -23.89
N GLN A 203 43.14 6.13 -24.07
CA GLN A 203 42.62 7.16 -24.99
C GLN A 203 42.65 6.75 -26.47
N GLN A 204 43.64 5.97 -26.90
CA GLN A 204 43.85 5.66 -28.31
C GLN A 204 42.97 4.49 -28.80
N GLN A 205 42.71 3.49 -27.96
CA GLN A 205 41.83 2.35 -28.29
C GLN A 205 40.34 2.69 -28.14
N GLU A 206 39.96 3.62 -27.25
CA GLU A 206 38.60 4.16 -27.22
C GLU A 206 38.21 4.86 -28.54
N ALA A 207 39.17 5.46 -29.26
CA ALA A 207 38.87 6.23 -30.48
C ALA A 207 38.24 5.39 -31.60
N ALA A 208 38.69 4.15 -31.82
CA ALA A 208 38.17 3.31 -32.91
C ALA A 208 36.71 2.88 -32.67
N LEU A 209 36.37 2.45 -31.44
CA LEU A 209 34.98 2.12 -31.09
C LEU A 209 34.07 3.36 -31.12
N ARG A 210 34.60 4.54 -30.76
CA ARG A 210 33.87 5.81 -30.87
C ARG A 210 33.55 6.15 -32.32
N GLU A 211 34.51 6.04 -33.23
CA GLU A 211 34.30 6.29 -34.66
C GLU A 211 33.28 5.32 -35.27
N GLU A 212 33.34 4.03 -34.92
CA GLU A 212 32.33 3.05 -35.36
C GLU A 212 30.94 3.38 -34.81
N PHE A 213 30.86 3.82 -33.55
CA PHE A 213 29.58 4.22 -32.98
C PHE A 213 29.01 5.44 -33.71
N LEU A 214 29.83 6.46 -33.97
CA LEU A 214 29.44 7.62 -34.78
C LEU A 214 28.98 7.22 -36.19
N HIS A 215 29.66 6.25 -36.81
CA HIS A 215 29.29 5.75 -38.13
C HIS A 215 27.91 5.07 -38.09
N GLU A 216 27.65 4.20 -37.12
CA GLU A 216 26.36 3.50 -37.01
C GLU A 216 25.20 4.46 -36.73
N LEU A 217 25.45 5.51 -35.94
CA LEU A 217 24.48 6.56 -35.63
C LEU A 217 24.15 7.46 -36.84
N ARG A 218 24.84 7.39 -37.98
CA ARG A 218 24.42 8.11 -39.19
C ARG A 218 23.20 7.47 -39.84
N ASP A 219 23.12 6.14 -39.79
CA ASP A 219 22.17 5.38 -40.59
C ASP A 219 20.96 4.89 -39.79
N TYR A 220 21.09 4.73 -38.47
CA TYR A 220 20.10 4.08 -37.61
C TYR A 220 19.69 4.95 -36.42
N ASP A 221 18.44 4.82 -36.01
CA ASP A 221 17.91 5.52 -34.84
C ASP A 221 18.48 4.90 -33.56
N LEU A 222 18.76 5.74 -32.55
CA LEU A 222 19.30 5.33 -31.26
C LEU A 222 18.20 5.33 -30.20
N VAL A 223 18.09 4.22 -29.48
CA VAL A 223 17.26 4.11 -28.28
C VAL A 223 18.17 3.90 -27.07
N VAL A 224 18.24 4.87 -26.18
CA VAL A 224 19.06 4.81 -24.96
C VAL A 224 18.22 4.34 -23.78
N LEU A 225 18.66 3.31 -23.06
CA LEU A 225 17.92 2.66 -21.97
C LEU A 225 18.83 2.38 -20.78
N GLY A 226 18.37 2.72 -19.57
CA GLY A 226 19.08 2.38 -18.32
C GLY A 226 20.43 3.07 -18.15
N TYR A 227 20.73 4.09 -18.96
CA TYR A 227 21.97 4.87 -18.90
C TYR A 227 21.70 6.27 -18.34
N SER A 228 22.52 6.72 -17.39
CA SER A 228 22.28 7.97 -16.65
C SER A 228 22.85 9.22 -17.31
N GLY A 229 23.67 9.08 -18.36
CA GLY A 229 24.35 10.21 -19.00
C GLY A 229 25.47 10.85 -18.17
N ARG A 230 26.02 10.12 -17.17
CA ARG A 230 27.08 10.64 -16.28
C ARG A 230 28.48 10.56 -16.90
N ASP A 231 28.73 9.62 -17.81
CA ASP A 231 30.05 9.48 -18.43
C ASP A 231 30.23 10.56 -19.52
N ALA A 232 31.11 11.52 -19.24
CA ALA A 232 31.39 12.63 -20.13
C ALA A 232 31.92 12.16 -21.49
N SER A 233 32.63 11.04 -21.55
CA SER A 233 33.23 10.53 -22.78
C SER A 233 32.18 10.01 -23.75
N ILE A 234 31.18 9.27 -23.27
CA ILE A 234 30.05 8.80 -24.08
C ILE A 234 29.14 9.98 -24.44
N MET A 235 28.88 10.89 -23.50
CA MET A 235 28.07 12.07 -23.78
C MET A 235 28.70 12.97 -24.85
N ASN A 236 30.03 13.11 -24.87
CA ASN A 236 30.75 13.83 -25.92
C ASN A 236 30.55 13.19 -27.30
N VAL A 237 30.61 11.85 -27.39
CA VAL A 237 30.37 11.12 -28.65
C VAL A 237 28.94 11.34 -29.14
N LEU A 238 27.95 11.28 -28.24
CA LEU A 238 26.57 11.54 -28.59
C LEU A 238 26.36 13.00 -29.03
N ARG A 239 27.00 13.98 -28.36
CA ARG A 239 26.97 15.38 -28.82
C ARG A 239 27.55 15.49 -30.23
N GLN A 240 28.72 14.92 -30.48
CA GLN A 240 29.34 14.92 -31.80
C GLN A 240 28.45 14.26 -32.88
N ALA A 241 27.72 13.20 -32.54
CA ALA A 241 26.79 12.52 -33.45
C ALA A 241 25.60 13.41 -33.87
N TYR A 242 25.10 14.24 -32.95
CA TYR A 242 23.88 15.05 -33.12
C TYR A 242 24.14 16.56 -33.21
N GLU A 243 25.40 17.00 -33.28
CA GLU A 243 25.81 18.41 -33.44
C GLU A 243 25.42 18.98 -34.81
N ARG A 244 25.17 18.12 -35.79
CA ARG A 244 24.72 18.48 -37.15
C ARG A 244 23.43 17.74 -37.48
N THR A 245 22.72 18.22 -38.49
CA THR A 245 21.51 17.54 -38.97
C THR A 245 21.84 16.13 -39.47
N THR A 246 21.18 15.12 -38.91
CA THR A 246 21.34 13.70 -39.21
C THR A 246 19.96 13.06 -39.43
N PRO A 247 19.82 12.08 -40.34
CA PRO A 247 18.56 11.36 -40.53
C PRO A 247 18.25 10.37 -39.39
N SER A 248 19.18 10.15 -38.46
CA SER A 248 18.97 9.32 -37.27
C SER A 248 18.21 10.08 -36.18
N ARG A 249 17.24 9.42 -35.56
CA ARG A 249 16.48 9.96 -34.43
C ARG A 249 17.09 9.51 -33.11
N LEU A 250 17.01 10.36 -32.08
CA LEU A 250 17.45 10.06 -30.72
C LEU A 250 16.24 9.87 -29.81
N PHE A 251 16.08 8.67 -29.27
CA PHE A 251 15.07 8.35 -28.26
C PHE A 251 15.74 8.05 -26.92
N TRP A 252 15.78 9.05 -26.03
CA TRP A 252 16.31 8.86 -24.69
C TRP A 252 15.22 8.34 -23.74
N CYS A 253 15.25 7.04 -23.43
CA CYS A 253 14.29 6.41 -22.54
C CYS A 253 14.78 6.48 -21.10
N GLY A 254 14.40 7.56 -20.42
CA GLY A 254 14.69 7.74 -19.00
C GLY A 254 13.70 7.00 -18.11
N PHE A 255 14.12 6.72 -16.89
CA PHE A 255 13.26 6.25 -15.82
C PHE A 255 12.81 7.46 -15.01
N GLY A 256 11.58 7.92 -15.16
CA GLY A 256 11.27 9.27 -14.67
C GLY A 256 10.72 10.19 -15.75
N SER A 257 9.98 11.21 -15.31
CA SER A 257 9.94 12.49 -16.05
C SER A 257 11.17 13.36 -15.76
N ASP A 258 11.98 13.00 -14.76
CA ASP A 258 13.14 13.79 -14.33
C ASP A 258 14.33 13.53 -15.27
N THR A 259 14.61 14.51 -16.12
CA THR A 259 15.70 14.46 -17.10
C THR A 259 17.01 14.94 -16.46
N PRO A 260 18.10 14.16 -16.51
CA PRO A 260 19.42 14.63 -16.06
C PRO A 260 19.90 15.83 -16.89
N ALA A 261 20.57 16.82 -16.27
CA ALA A 261 21.03 18.03 -16.96
C ALA A 261 21.89 17.74 -18.21
N PRO A 262 22.86 16.80 -18.22
CA PRO A 262 23.62 16.47 -19.43
C PRO A 262 22.76 15.93 -20.57
N VAL A 263 21.65 15.26 -20.24
CA VAL A 263 20.70 14.72 -21.22
C VAL A 263 19.79 15.82 -21.75
N GLU A 264 19.35 16.73 -20.87
CA GLU A 264 18.58 17.90 -21.28
C GLU A 264 19.38 18.77 -22.25
N GLU A 265 20.66 19.02 -21.96
CA GLU A 265 21.58 19.72 -22.84
C GLU A 265 21.77 19.01 -24.19
N LEU A 266 21.97 17.69 -24.19
CA LEU A 266 22.13 16.90 -25.42
C LEU A 266 20.89 16.97 -26.31
N ILE A 267 19.70 16.77 -25.72
CA ILE A 267 18.44 16.81 -26.49
C ILE A 267 18.19 18.22 -27.01
N GLY A 268 18.41 19.25 -26.19
CA GLY A 268 18.29 20.64 -26.61
C GLY A 268 19.23 20.99 -27.77
N ALA A 269 20.50 20.60 -27.67
CA ALA A 269 21.49 20.81 -28.72
C ALA A 269 21.15 20.06 -30.01
N ALA A 270 20.74 18.79 -29.92
CA ALA A 270 20.35 17.99 -31.08
C ALA A 270 19.16 18.63 -31.82
N ARG A 271 18.14 19.11 -31.10
CA ARG A 271 16.99 19.77 -31.71
C ARG A 271 17.32 21.12 -32.31
N ALA A 272 18.19 21.91 -31.66
CA ALA A 272 18.69 23.16 -32.22
C ALA A 272 19.44 22.95 -33.55
N ALA A 273 20.11 21.80 -33.71
CA ALA A 273 20.73 21.37 -34.97
C ALA A 273 19.74 20.80 -36.01
N GLY A 274 18.43 20.77 -35.69
CA GLY A 274 17.36 20.29 -36.58
C GLY A 274 17.08 18.78 -36.49
N ASN A 275 17.59 18.09 -35.47
CA ASN A 275 17.39 16.65 -35.31
C ASN A 275 16.13 16.31 -34.50
N ASP A 276 15.53 15.17 -34.83
CA ASP A 276 14.47 14.54 -34.06
C ASP A 276 15.06 13.85 -32.82
N ALA A 277 15.10 14.57 -31.70
CA ALA A 277 15.49 14.05 -30.39
C ALA A 277 14.36 14.19 -29.38
N PHE A 278 14.12 13.16 -28.57
CA PHE A 278 13.03 13.12 -27.59
C PHE A 278 13.48 12.49 -26.28
N TYR A 279 12.94 13.01 -25.18
CA TYR A 279 12.96 12.33 -23.90
C TYR A 279 11.65 11.53 -23.71
N ILE A 280 11.78 10.27 -23.29
CA ILE A 280 10.65 9.35 -23.08
C ILE A 280 10.70 8.87 -21.63
N ALA A 281 9.65 9.18 -20.88
CA ALA A 281 9.46 8.64 -19.54
C ALA A 281 8.98 7.18 -19.63
N THR A 282 9.76 6.24 -19.08
CA THR A 282 9.47 4.80 -19.10
C THR A 282 9.47 4.17 -17.71
N ASP A 283 8.89 2.98 -17.59
CA ASP A 283 8.89 2.15 -16.37
C ASP A 283 10.14 1.26 -16.22
N GLY A 284 11.12 1.46 -17.11
CA GLY A 284 12.36 0.69 -17.15
C GLY A 284 12.51 -0.15 -18.42
N PHE A 285 13.64 -0.84 -18.51
CA PHE A 285 14.05 -1.62 -19.68
C PHE A 285 13.08 -2.75 -20.02
N ASP A 286 12.69 -3.56 -19.02
CA ASP A 286 11.81 -4.72 -19.23
C ASP A 286 10.42 -4.30 -19.78
N ASP A 287 9.83 -3.21 -19.30
CA ASP A 287 8.52 -2.74 -19.76
C ASP A 287 8.57 -2.26 -21.22
N LEU A 288 9.55 -1.41 -21.58
CA LEU A 288 9.65 -0.92 -22.96
C LEU A 288 9.88 -2.08 -23.94
N ILE A 289 10.82 -2.98 -23.64
CA ILE A 289 11.11 -4.11 -24.52
C ILE A 289 9.89 -5.04 -24.64
N THR A 290 9.12 -5.22 -23.56
CA THR A 290 7.86 -5.98 -23.58
C THR A 290 6.83 -5.33 -24.50
N ARG A 291 6.61 -4.02 -24.39
CA ARG A 291 5.68 -3.28 -25.26
C ARG A 291 6.11 -3.36 -26.74
N LEU A 292 7.41 -3.24 -27.01
CA LEU A 292 7.96 -3.37 -28.37
C LEU A 292 7.76 -4.79 -28.91
N ALA A 293 8.04 -5.82 -28.11
CA ALA A 293 7.88 -7.22 -28.49
C ALA A 293 6.42 -7.55 -28.80
N LEU A 294 5.49 -7.20 -27.91
CA LEU A 294 4.06 -7.48 -28.09
C LEU A 294 3.46 -6.72 -29.27
N ARG A 295 3.98 -5.53 -29.59
CA ARG A 295 3.48 -4.71 -30.71
C ARG A 295 4.07 -5.11 -32.06
N GLN A 296 5.36 -5.47 -32.11
CA GLN A 296 6.10 -5.59 -33.38
C GLN A 296 6.41 -7.03 -33.79
N LEU A 297 6.37 -8.00 -32.88
CA LEU A 297 6.56 -9.40 -33.24
C LEU A 297 5.27 -9.98 -33.81
N GLU A 298 5.40 -10.89 -34.76
CA GLU A 298 4.30 -11.58 -35.44
C GLU A 298 4.60 -13.09 -35.54
N GLY A 299 3.58 -13.90 -35.80
CA GLY A 299 3.74 -15.35 -36.02
C GLY A 299 4.39 -16.09 -34.85
N ASP A 300 5.35 -16.96 -35.17
CA ASP A 300 6.05 -17.80 -34.20
C ASP A 300 6.88 -17.01 -33.18
N LEU A 301 7.42 -15.85 -33.59
CA LEU A 301 8.17 -14.97 -32.70
C LEU A 301 7.25 -14.31 -31.67
N LEU A 302 6.04 -13.91 -32.06
CA LEU A 302 5.04 -13.40 -31.10
C LEU A 302 4.58 -14.50 -30.15
N THR A 303 4.39 -15.71 -30.67
CA THR A 303 4.00 -16.87 -29.85
C THR A 303 5.10 -17.20 -28.84
N SER A 304 6.36 -17.17 -29.26
CA SER A 304 7.54 -17.35 -28.40
C SER A 304 7.65 -16.24 -27.35
N ALA A 305 7.43 -14.98 -27.72
CA ALA A 305 7.40 -13.86 -26.79
C ALA A 305 6.28 -14.01 -25.73
N LYS A 306 5.08 -14.41 -26.15
CA LYS A 306 3.97 -14.73 -25.23
C LYS A 306 4.29 -15.93 -24.34
N ALA A 307 5.00 -16.93 -24.86
CA ALA A 307 5.46 -18.08 -24.07
C ALA A 307 6.50 -17.68 -23.03
N ILE A 308 7.48 -16.83 -23.37
CA ILE A 308 8.47 -16.26 -22.43
C ILE A 308 7.75 -15.55 -21.28
N LEU A 309 6.75 -14.72 -21.60
CA LEU A 309 5.92 -14.05 -20.60
C LEU A 309 5.04 -15.03 -19.80
N GLY A 310 4.65 -16.16 -20.39
CA GLY A 310 3.83 -17.20 -19.78
C GLY A 310 4.58 -18.19 -18.90
N GLU A 311 5.84 -18.53 -19.19
CA GLU A 311 6.65 -19.50 -18.43
C GLU A 311 6.80 -19.11 -16.96
N VAL A 312 6.86 -17.81 -16.68
CA VAL A 312 6.94 -17.25 -15.32
C VAL A 312 5.72 -17.63 -14.46
N THR A 313 4.59 -18.02 -15.08
CA THR A 313 3.34 -18.36 -14.39
C THR A 313 3.14 -19.86 -14.09
N ALA A 314 3.97 -20.76 -14.64
CA ALA A 314 3.72 -22.21 -14.62
C ALA A 314 3.94 -22.87 -13.24
N THR A 315 4.70 -22.26 -12.34
CA THR A 315 4.82 -22.72 -10.94
C THR A 315 3.69 -22.14 -10.09
N ALA A 316 2.43 -22.42 -10.45
CA ALA A 316 1.29 -22.13 -9.58
C ALA A 316 1.29 -23.10 -8.40
N VAL A 317 2.06 -22.80 -7.35
CA VAL A 317 2.01 -23.57 -6.11
C VAL A 317 0.61 -23.41 -5.51
N VAL A 318 -0.08 -24.53 -5.27
CA VAL A 318 -1.35 -24.56 -4.55
C VAL A 318 -1.14 -23.83 -3.21
N PRO A 319 -1.97 -22.83 -2.87
CA PRO A 319 -1.80 -22.09 -1.63
C PRO A 319 -1.82 -23.05 -0.43
N ALA A 320 -0.87 -22.92 0.49
CA ALA A 320 -0.87 -23.72 1.71
C ALA A 320 -2.14 -23.46 2.51
N ALA A 321 -2.74 -24.54 3.03
CA ALA A 321 -3.95 -24.43 3.83
C ALA A 321 -3.64 -23.76 5.18
N PHE A 322 -4.45 -22.78 5.57
CA PHE A 322 -4.48 -22.35 6.95
C PHE A 322 -4.95 -23.50 7.84
N ALA A 323 -4.11 -23.85 8.81
CA ALA A 323 -4.36 -24.90 9.77
C ALA A 323 -3.93 -24.43 11.15
N VAL A 324 -4.70 -24.85 12.16
CA VAL A 324 -4.33 -24.66 13.56
C VAL A 324 -3.63 -25.93 14.03
N PRO A 325 -2.49 -25.86 14.73
CA PRO A 325 -1.85 -27.03 15.33
C PRO A 325 -2.84 -27.79 16.24
N SER A 326 -2.79 -29.12 16.22
CA SER A 326 -3.71 -29.96 17.00
C SER A 326 -3.38 -29.90 18.49
N HIS A 327 -4.02 -28.97 19.19
CA HIS A 327 -3.89 -28.78 20.63
C HIS A 327 -5.25 -28.64 21.31
N PRO A 328 -5.38 -29.06 22.58
CA PRO A 328 -6.64 -28.94 23.31
C PRO A 328 -7.01 -27.46 23.49
N ALA A 329 -8.32 -27.17 23.41
CA ALA A 329 -8.80 -25.80 23.58
C ALA A 329 -8.60 -25.35 25.04
N THR A 330 -8.05 -24.15 25.22
CA THR A 330 -7.81 -23.50 26.52
C THR A 330 -8.84 -22.41 26.83
N ALA A 331 -9.57 -21.96 25.80
CA ALA A 331 -10.67 -21.01 25.93
C ALA A 331 -11.77 -21.34 24.92
N LEU A 332 -13.01 -20.96 25.25
CA LEU A 332 -14.16 -21.11 24.38
C LEU A 332 -14.73 -19.72 24.09
N VAL A 333 -14.99 -19.43 22.82
CA VAL A 333 -15.57 -18.15 22.40
C VAL A 333 -16.89 -18.38 21.67
N LYS A 334 -17.90 -17.57 22.01
CA LYS A 334 -19.27 -17.68 21.50
C LYS A 334 -19.47 -16.71 20.34
N SER A 335 -19.85 -17.19 19.16
CA SER A 335 -20.18 -16.32 18.02
C SER A 335 -21.60 -15.75 18.11
N ASN A 336 -21.89 -14.78 17.24
CA ASN A 336 -23.26 -14.33 16.94
C ASN A 336 -23.86 -15.00 15.69
N ALA A 337 -23.26 -16.09 15.20
CA ALA A 337 -23.68 -16.79 13.98
C ALA A 337 -24.44 -18.08 14.30
N TYR A 338 -25.60 -18.26 13.67
CA TYR A 338 -26.52 -19.39 13.86
C TYR A 338 -26.73 -20.11 12.54
N LEU A 339 -26.84 -21.45 12.56
CA LEU A 339 -27.08 -22.23 11.36
C LEU A 339 -28.39 -21.78 10.69
N LEU A 340 -28.38 -21.57 9.37
CA LEU A 340 -29.56 -21.17 8.61
C LEU A 340 -29.98 -22.30 7.68
N THR A 341 -31.23 -22.71 7.77
CA THR A 341 -31.90 -23.47 6.70
C THR A 341 -32.76 -22.49 5.91
N PHE A 342 -32.72 -22.58 4.58
CA PHE A 342 -33.46 -21.70 3.69
C PHE A 342 -34.13 -22.51 2.56
N PRO A 343 -35.15 -21.97 1.87
CA PRO A 343 -35.81 -22.65 0.77
C PRO A 343 -34.84 -23.03 -0.36
N SER A 344 -34.90 -24.27 -0.84
CA SER A 344 -34.01 -24.77 -1.89
C SER A 344 -34.37 -24.26 -3.30
N HIS A 345 -35.47 -23.54 -3.45
CA HIS A 345 -35.93 -22.98 -4.72
C HIS A 345 -36.44 -21.55 -4.54
N ALA A 346 -36.20 -20.71 -5.54
CA ALA A 346 -36.86 -19.42 -5.74
C ALA A 346 -37.57 -19.42 -7.10
N LEU A 347 -38.39 -18.40 -7.37
CA LEU A 347 -39.01 -18.24 -8.69
C LEU A 347 -38.10 -17.43 -9.61
N LYS A 348 -37.76 -17.99 -10.76
CA LYS A 348 -37.14 -17.28 -11.88
C LYS A 348 -38.22 -16.53 -12.64
N VAL A 349 -38.04 -15.23 -12.76
CA VAL A 349 -38.93 -14.28 -13.43
C VAL A 349 -38.29 -13.88 -14.76
N PRO A 350 -38.75 -14.43 -15.89
CA PRO A 350 -38.13 -14.18 -17.19
C PRO A 350 -38.64 -12.86 -17.76
N VAL A 351 -37.98 -11.76 -17.41
CA VAL A 351 -38.34 -10.40 -17.81
C VAL A 351 -37.14 -9.66 -18.41
N ASP A 352 -37.38 -8.84 -19.43
CA ASP A 352 -36.35 -7.97 -19.99
C ASP A 352 -36.31 -6.65 -19.22
N ILE A 353 -35.21 -6.42 -18.50
CA ILE A 353 -35.02 -5.18 -17.76
C ILE A 353 -34.45 -4.13 -18.72
N PRO A 354 -35.11 -2.97 -18.92
CA PRO A 354 -34.69 -1.96 -19.88
C PRO A 354 -33.23 -1.50 -19.73
N SER A 355 -32.54 -1.31 -20.86
CA SER A 355 -31.18 -0.80 -20.90
C SER A 355 -31.14 0.68 -20.48
N GLY A 356 -30.43 1.00 -19.40
CA GLY A 356 -30.28 2.37 -18.87
C GLY A 356 -30.95 2.58 -17.50
N GLU A 357 -31.90 1.72 -17.13
CA GLU A 357 -32.55 1.75 -15.83
C GLU A 357 -31.67 1.14 -14.72
N ASN A 358 -31.82 1.63 -13.49
CA ASN A 358 -31.24 0.93 -12.34
C ASN A 358 -32.05 -0.35 -12.10
N ARG A 359 -31.47 -1.49 -12.48
CA ARG A 359 -32.14 -2.80 -12.40
C ARG A 359 -32.81 -3.09 -11.05
N ARG A 360 -32.23 -2.62 -9.95
CA ARG A 360 -32.80 -2.83 -8.61
C ARG A 360 -34.03 -1.96 -8.39
N HIS A 361 -33.92 -0.65 -8.62
CA HIS A 361 -35.05 0.26 -8.44
C HIS A 361 -36.21 -0.15 -9.36
N TRP A 362 -35.90 -0.48 -10.62
CA TRP A 362 -36.89 -0.93 -11.59
C TRP A 362 -37.71 -2.15 -11.12
N LEU A 363 -37.06 -3.09 -10.41
CA LEU A 363 -37.71 -4.25 -9.80
C LEU A 363 -38.49 -3.87 -8.53
N ASP A 364 -37.87 -3.11 -7.62
CA ASP A 364 -38.46 -2.72 -6.33
C ASP A 364 -39.70 -1.80 -6.54
N ASP A 365 -39.73 -0.99 -7.60
CA ASP A 365 -40.87 -0.13 -7.97
C ASP A 365 -42.09 -0.94 -8.49
N ARG A 366 -41.84 -2.09 -9.11
CA ARG A 366 -42.89 -2.95 -9.69
C ARG A 366 -43.45 -3.95 -8.69
N LEU A 367 -42.60 -4.55 -7.87
CA LEU A 367 -43.03 -5.43 -6.80
C LEU A 367 -42.64 -4.83 -5.45
N PRO A 368 -43.61 -4.19 -4.76
CA PRO A 368 -43.38 -3.60 -3.45
C PRO A 368 -42.78 -4.61 -2.45
N PRO A 369 -41.93 -4.17 -1.50
CA PRO A 369 -41.26 -5.06 -0.56
C PRO A 369 -42.19 -5.86 0.36
N GLU A 370 -43.45 -5.46 0.49
CA GLU A 370 -44.47 -6.20 1.24
C GLU A 370 -44.92 -7.46 0.48
N LYS A 371 -44.85 -7.44 -0.86
CA LYS A 371 -45.28 -8.55 -1.73
C LYS A 371 -44.19 -9.59 -1.97
N GLY A 372 -42.91 -9.23 -1.83
CA GLY A 372 -41.81 -10.18 -1.87
C GLY A 372 -40.44 -9.53 -2.02
N ALA A 373 -39.43 -10.33 -2.34
CA ALA A 373 -38.07 -9.86 -2.61
C ALA A 373 -37.60 -10.34 -3.98
N LEU A 374 -36.91 -9.49 -4.74
CA LEU A 374 -36.31 -9.82 -6.02
C LEU A 374 -34.88 -9.32 -6.14
N VAL A 375 -34.13 -9.97 -7.02
CA VAL A 375 -32.83 -9.52 -7.51
C VAL A 375 -32.72 -9.77 -9.01
N ALA A 376 -32.08 -8.85 -9.72
CA ALA A 376 -31.82 -8.99 -11.14
C ALA A 376 -30.72 -10.04 -11.40
N MET A 377 -30.97 -10.91 -12.37
CA MET A 377 -30.01 -11.87 -12.91
C MET A 377 -29.73 -11.53 -14.38
N ASP A 378 -28.86 -12.29 -15.04
CA ASP A 378 -28.48 -11.99 -16.43
C ASP A 378 -29.63 -12.29 -17.41
N ASP A 379 -30.52 -13.22 -17.06
CA ASP A 379 -31.66 -13.66 -17.86
C ASP A 379 -33.05 -13.34 -17.24
N GLY A 380 -33.10 -12.30 -16.42
CA GLY A 380 -34.35 -11.81 -15.80
C GLY A 380 -34.15 -11.45 -14.33
N ALA A 381 -34.96 -12.04 -13.45
CA ALA A 381 -34.84 -11.88 -12.01
C ALA A 381 -35.07 -13.20 -11.25
N LEU A 382 -34.59 -13.27 -10.02
CA LEU A 382 -34.95 -14.31 -9.04
C LEU A 382 -35.77 -13.68 -7.93
N ALA A 383 -36.83 -14.37 -7.49
CA ALA A 383 -37.81 -13.84 -6.56
C ALA A 383 -38.26 -14.84 -5.49
N PHE A 384 -38.45 -14.34 -4.27
CA PHE A 384 -39.29 -14.94 -3.23
C PHE A 384 -40.56 -14.11 -3.12
N ALA A 385 -41.58 -14.51 -3.88
CA ALA A 385 -42.88 -13.88 -3.97
C ALA A 385 -43.90 -14.91 -4.48
N ASP A 386 -45.19 -14.66 -4.29
CA ASP A 386 -46.22 -15.54 -4.83
C ASP A 386 -46.35 -15.35 -6.35
N SER A 387 -46.57 -16.44 -7.09
CA SER A 387 -46.62 -16.40 -8.55
C SER A 387 -47.68 -15.42 -9.08
N LYS A 388 -48.79 -15.25 -8.34
CA LYS A 388 -49.86 -14.30 -8.68
C LYS A 388 -49.36 -12.86 -8.58
N ASP A 389 -48.68 -12.49 -7.49
CA ASP A 389 -48.15 -11.15 -7.30
C ASP A 389 -47.09 -10.80 -8.35
N ILE A 390 -46.28 -11.78 -8.79
CA ILE A 390 -45.32 -11.59 -9.89
C ILE A 390 -46.06 -11.35 -11.21
N GLN A 391 -47.07 -12.17 -11.54
CA GLN A 391 -47.86 -12.00 -12.75
C GLN A 391 -48.58 -10.65 -12.81
N ASP A 392 -49.12 -10.20 -11.68
CA ASP A 392 -49.78 -8.89 -11.57
C ASP A 392 -48.78 -7.74 -11.72
N ALA A 393 -47.61 -7.82 -11.07
CA ALA A 393 -46.57 -6.80 -11.11
C ALA A 393 -45.88 -6.65 -12.48
N PHE A 394 -45.76 -7.74 -13.23
CA PHE A 394 -45.03 -7.78 -14.52
C PHE A 394 -45.95 -8.08 -15.71
N LYS A 395 -47.24 -7.80 -15.59
CA LYS A 395 -48.26 -8.10 -16.61
C LYS A 395 -47.85 -7.56 -17.99
N GLY A 396 -47.84 -8.45 -19.00
CA GLY A 396 -47.47 -8.12 -20.39
C GLY A 396 -45.97 -7.92 -20.64
N GLN A 397 -45.11 -8.06 -19.62
CA GLN A 397 -43.64 -7.92 -19.74
C GLN A 397 -42.92 -9.26 -19.51
N LEU A 398 -43.61 -10.29 -19.04
CA LEU A 398 -43.06 -11.63 -18.84
C LEU A 398 -42.91 -12.35 -20.18
N ARG A 399 -41.71 -12.87 -20.45
CA ARG A 399 -41.43 -13.72 -21.62
C ARG A 399 -42.08 -15.10 -21.49
N SER A 400 -42.25 -15.60 -20.27
CA SER A 400 -42.94 -16.84 -19.94
C SER A 400 -43.37 -16.85 -18.47
N ASN A 401 -44.13 -17.86 -18.06
CA ASN A 401 -44.55 -18.00 -16.66
C ASN A 401 -43.33 -18.17 -15.73
N PRO A 402 -43.37 -17.63 -14.49
CA PRO A 402 -42.31 -17.86 -13.52
C PRO A 402 -42.12 -19.36 -13.25
N ILE A 403 -40.87 -19.82 -13.21
CA ILE A 403 -40.51 -21.23 -12.96
C ILE A 403 -39.64 -21.35 -11.71
N ALA A 404 -39.70 -22.50 -11.03
CA ALA A 404 -38.81 -22.76 -9.90
C ALA A 404 -37.36 -22.91 -10.38
N ALA A 405 -36.44 -22.23 -9.70
CA ALA A 405 -34.99 -22.31 -9.90
C ALA A 405 -34.33 -22.71 -8.58
N ALA A 406 -33.47 -23.72 -8.62
CA ALA A 406 -32.76 -24.21 -7.44
C ALA A 406 -31.78 -23.15 -6.91
N ILE A 407 -31.68 -23.05 -5.59
CA ILE A 407 -30.67 -22.26 -4.88
C ILE A 407 -29.94 -23.17 -3.90
N SER A 408 -28.62 -23.12 -3.95
CA SER A 408 -27.72 -23.94 -3.14
C SER A 408 -27.00 -23.11 -2.06
N ALA A 409 -26.33 -23.80 -1.14
CA ALA A 409 -25.44 -23.15 -0.18
C ALA A 409 -24.21 -22.51 -0.85
N ASP A 410 -23.78 -23.05 -2.00
CA ASP A 410 -22.67 -22.48 -2.79
C ASP A 410 -23.07 -21.14 -3.41
N ASP A 411 -24.31 -21.02 -3.91
CA ASP A 411 -24.86 -19.76 -4.43
C ASP A 411 -24.87 -18.66 -3.35
N LEU A 412 -25.22 -19.00 -2.11
CA LEU A 412 -25.16 -18.07 -0.98
C LEU A 412 -23.71 -17.62 -0.69
N ALA A 413 -22.76 -18.55 -0.80
CA ALA A 413 -21.34 -18.29 -0.55
C ALA A 413 -20.72 -17.40 -1.63
N ASN A 414 -21.08 -17.60 -2.90
CA ASN A 414 -20.37 -17.03 -4.04
C ASN A 414 -21.13 -15.89 -4.75
N ASP A 415 -22.46 -15.80 -4.64
CA ASP A 415 -23.26 -14.75 -5.30
C ASP A 415 -23.90 -13.77 -4.28
N GLY A 416 -23.39 -12.54 -4.28
CA GLY A 416 -23.88 -11.46 -3.41
C GLY A 416 -25.33 -11.03 -3.69
N ARG A 417 -25.84 -11.23 -4.91
CA ARG A 417 -27.24 -10.96 -5.28
C ARG A 417 -28.14 -11.99 -4.61
N ILE A 418 -27.83 -13.28 -4.76
CA ILE A 418 -28.60 -14.38 -4.14
C ILE A 418 -28.55 -14.27 -2.61
N ARG A 419 -27.38 -13.97 -2.04
CA ARG A 419 -27.24 -13.68 -0.61
C ARG A 419 -28.14 -12.52 -0.15
N SER A 420 -28.24 -11.45 -0.96
CA SER A 420 -29.13 -10.33 -0.67
C SER A 420 -30.61 -10.71 -0.80
N LEU A 421 -30.97 -11.52 -1.79
CA LEU A 421 -32.33 -12.05 -1.98
C LEU A 421 -32.76 -12.86 -0.76
N LEU A 422 -31.97 -13.85 -0.36
CA LEU A 422 -32.24 -14.72 0.79
C LEU A 422 -32.36 -13.92 2.09
N ARG A 423 -31.51 -12.91 2.29
CA ARG A 423 -31.60 -12.03 3.47
C ARG A 423 -32.90 -11.25 3.51
N ARG A 424 -33.29 -10.62 2.39
CA ARG A 424 -34.54 -9.84 2.29
C ARG A 424 -35.75 -10.73 2.55
N ALA A 425 -35.80 -11.89 1.89
CA ALA A 425 -36.87 -12.87 2.06
C ALA A 425 -36.97 -13.36 3.51
N LEU A 426 -35.84 -13.71 4.15
CA LEU A 426 -35.79 -14.10 5.56
C LEU A 426 -36.37 -13.00 6.47
N VAL A 427 -35.93 -11.75 6.28
CA VAL A 427 -36.38 -10.62 7.11
C VAL A 427 -37.87 -10.33 6.91
N GLN A 428 -38.37 -10.41 5.68
CA GLN A 428 -39.81 -10.25 5.37
C GLN A 428 -40.64 -11.36 6.02
N SER A 429 -40.21 -12.63 5.90
CA SER A 429 -40.88 -13.76 6.55
C SER A 429 -40.94 -13.61 8.07
N LEU A 430 -39.83 -13.20 8.69
CA LEU A 430 -39.77 -12.93 10.13
C LEU A 430 -40.67 -11.77 10.55
N ALA A 431 -40.69 -10.67 9.79
CA ALA A 431 -41.51 -9.50 10.10
C ALA A 431 -43.00 -9.83 10.06
N ASN A 432 -43.43 -10.57 9.04
CA ASN A 432 -44.82 -10.99 8.87
C ASN A 432 -45.29 -11.91 9.99
N ASP A 433 -44.47 -12.91 10.37
CA ASP A 433 -44.84 -13.89 11.39
C ASP A 433 -44.82 -13.29 12.82
N LEU A 434 -43.84 -12.42 13.11
CA LEU A 434 -43.67 -11.82 14.43
C LEU A 434 -44.49 -10.54 14.64
N GLY A 435 -45.14 -10.02 13.60
CA GLY A 435 -45.79 -8.69 13.62
C GLY A 435 -44.81 -7.55 13.94
N ALA A 436 -43.54 -7.70 13.54
CA ALA A 436 -42.47 -6.76 13.85
C ALA A 436 -42.24 -5.78 12.68
N MET A 437 -41.71 -4.60 13.00
CA MET A 437 -41.39 -3.58 12.01
C MET A 437 -40.10 -3.95 11.27
N THR A 438 -39.97 -3.56 10.00
CA THR A 438 -38.78 -3.87 9.20
C THR A 438 -38.48 -2.79 8.15
N ASP A 439 -37.21 -2.75 7.72
CA ASP A 439 -36.76 -1.98 6.56
C ASP A 439 -36.83 -2.80 5.26
N HIS A 440 -37.43 -4.00 5.33
CA HIS A 440 -37.54 -5.00 4.26
C HIS A 440 -36.20 -5.37 3.61
N SER A 441 -35.09 -5.10 4.30
CA SER A 441 -33.74 -5.21 3.75
C SER A 441 -32.85 -6.07 4.63
N ARG A 442 -32.64 -5.66 5.88
CA ARG A 442 -31.76 -6.38 6.82
C ARG A 442 -32.13 -6.21 8.28
N ARG A 443 -33.09 -5.36 8.64
CA ARG A 443 -33.41 -5.02 10.04
C ARG A 443 -34.83 -5.41 10.41
N LEU A 444 -34.96 -5.82 11.65
CA LEU A 444 -36.22 -6.07 12.35
C LEU A 444 -36.19 -5.27 13.65
N TRP A 445 -37.28 -4.59 14.01
CA TRP A 445 -37.40 -3.89 15.28
C TRP A 445 -38.80 -3.95 15.85
N GLU A 446 -38.90 -3.71 17.15
CA GLU A 446 -40.18 -3.71 17.85
C GLU A 446 -40.99 -2.44 17.55
N SER A 447 -42.30 -2.59 17.44
CA SER A 447 -43.22 -1.45 17.36
C SER A 447 -43.19 -0.60 18.63
N SER A 448 -42.99 -1.22 19.80
CA SER A 448 -42.80 -0.52 21.07
C SER A 448 -41.39 0.08 21.19
N HIS A 449 -41.32 1.31 21.69
CA HIS A 449 -40.06 1.92 22.12
C HIS A 449 -39.81 1.59 23.60
N TYR A 450 -38.54 1.43 23.99
CA TYR A 450 -38.17 1.18 25.38
C TYR A 450 -37.58 2.42 26.07
N GLU A 451 -37.23 3.46 25.29
CA GLU A 451 -36.61 4.69 25.78
C GLU A 451 -36.98 5.87 24.89
N GLU A 452 -37.13 7.06 25.47
CA GLU A 452 -37.26 8.33 24.75
C GLU A 452 -36.07 9.23 25.05
N ARG A 453 -35.56 9.94 24.04
CA ARG A 453 -34.42 10.85 24.17
C ARG A 453 -34.70 12.21 23.53
N LEU A 454 -34.23 13.27 24.20
CA LEU A 454 -34.26 14.62 23.66
C LEU A 454 -32.93 14.93 22.97
N HIS A 455 -32.98 15.42 21.73
CA HIS A 455 -31.82 15.92 21.01
C HIS A 455 -32.20 17.17 20.22
N ASN A 456 -31.46 18.27 20.41
CA ASN A 456 -31.74 19.58 19.82
C ASN A 456 -33.20 20.05 20.00
N GLY A 457 -33.80 19.75 21.16
CA GLY A 457 -35.20 20.09 21.47
C GLY A 457 -36.25 19.17 20.84
N VAL A 458 -35.86 18.18 20.03
CA VAL A 458 -36.76 17.20 19.41
C VAL A 458 -36.72 15.87 20.18
N LYS A 459 -37.90 15.27 20.39
CA LYS A 459 -38.06 14.00 21.11
C LYS A 459 -38.02 12.82 20.14
N TYR A 460 -37.14 11.88 20.41
CA TYR A 460 -36.94 10.66 19.64
C TYR A 460 -37.27 9.42 20.48
N ARG A 461 -37.83 8.40 19.84
CA ARG A 461 -38.12 7.09 20.42
C ARG A 461 -37.08 6.07 19.99
N VAL A 462 -36.61 5.27 20.93
CA VAL A 462 -35.58 4.24 20.70
C VAL A 462 -36.21 2.85 20.84
N HIS A 463 -36.06 2.06 19.78
CA HIS A 463 -36.64 0.74 19.63
C HIS A 463 -35.54 -0.33 19.65
N ALA A 464 -35.82 -1.46 20.31
CA ALA A 464 -34.94 -2.62 20.25
C ALA A 464 -34.98 -3.20 18.82
N ALA A 465 -33.82 -3.52 18.27
CA ALA A 465 -33.70 -4.02 16.90
C ALA A 465 -32.65 -5.14 16.78
N VAL A 466 -32.71 -5.86 15.67
CA VAL A 466 -31.70 -6.82 15.25
C VAL A 466 -31.49 -6.71 13.75
N SER A 467 -30.23 -6.81 13.32
CA SER A 467 -29.87 -6.89 11.91
C SER A 467 -29.34 -8.28 11.55
N PHE A 468 -29.61 -8.67 10.31
CA PHE A 468 -29.33 -9.99 9.77
C PHE A 468 -28.26 -9.87 8.67
N ARG A 469 -27.22 -10.70 8.76
CA ARG A 469 -26.21 -10.89 7.71
C ARG A 469 -26.08 -12.38 7.44
N LEU A 470 -25.96 -12.77 6.17
CA LEU A 470 -25.82 -14.17 5.79
C LEU A 470 -24.36 -14.45 5.48
N GLU A 471 -23.81 -15.50 6.09
CA GLU A 471 -22.41 -15.89 5.96
C GLU A 471 -22.29 -17.38 5.64
N SER A 472 -21.24 -17.78 4.93
CA SER A 472 -20.87 -19.18 4.76
C SER A 472 -19.67 -19.48 5.67
N ILE A 473 -19.84 -20.43 6.58
CA ILE A 473 -18.79 -20.81 7.54
C ILE A 473 -18.57 -22.32 7.39
N ALA A 474 -17.35 -22.72 7.03
CA ALA A 474 -17.01 -24.10 6.70
C ALA A 474 -17.98 -24.75 5.67
N GLY A 475 -18.36 -23.98 4.65
CA GLY A 475 -19.27 -24.42 3.57
C GLY A 475 -20.76 -24.53 3.98
N LYS A 476 -21.13 -24.11 5.20
CA LYS A 476 -22.51 -24.15 5.69
C LYS A 476 -23.11 -22.75 5.82
N PRO A 477 -24.38 -22.56 5.44
CA PRO A 477 -25.07 -21.29 5.54
C PRO A 477 -25.38 -20.94 6.99
N HIS A 478 -25.03 -19.72 7.39
CA HIS A 478 -25.30 -19.18 8.71
C HIS A 478 -25.90 -17.78 8.59
N VAL A 479 -26.64 -17.39 9.63
CA VAL A 479 -27.11 -16.03 9.84
C VAL A 479 -26.39 -15.44 11.04
N ALA A 480 -25.64 -14.37 10.81
CA ALA A 480 -25.06 -13.54 11.85
C ALA A 480 -26.10 -12.50 12.31
N LEU A 481 -26.45 -12.60 13.59
CA LEU A 481 -27.43 -11.73 14.23
C LEU A 481 -26.72 -10.62 14.99
N MET A 482 -27.07 -9.37 14.73
CA MET A 482 -26.43 -8.22 15.37
C MET A 482 -27.51 -7.38 16.07
N PRO A 483 -27.57 -7.40 17.41
CA PRO A 483 -28.42 -6.48 18.15
C PRO A 483 -28.10 -5.02 17.80
N GLU A 484 -29.13 -4.25 17.45
CA GLU A 484 -29.08 -2.85 17.05
C GLU A 484 -30.22 -2.07 17.71
N VAL A 485 -30.23 -0.74 17.57
CA VAL A 485 -31.40 0.09 17.93
C VAL A 485 -31.85 0.87 16.71
N MET A 486 -33.16 1.04 16.63
CA MET A 486 -33.81 1.90 15.66
C MET A 486 -34.32 3.16 16.37
N VAL A 487 -34.29 4.28 15.67
CA VAL A 487 -34.66 5.58 16.21
C VAL A 487 -35.75 6.17 15.33
N THR A 488 -36.87 6.54 15.93
CA THR A 488 -37.98 7.20 15.25
C THR A 488 -38.31 8.52 15.92
N MET A 489 -39.03 9.38 15.21
CA MET A 489 -39.69 10.55 15.79
C MET A 489 -40.98 10.13 16.52
N ALA A 490 -41.64 11.10 17.17
CA ALA A 490 -42.89 10.88 17.90
C ALA A 490 -44.08 10.48 17.01
N ASP A 491 -44.03 10.80 15.72
CA ASP A 491 -45.01 10.38 14.70
C ASP A 491 -44.73 8.98 14.12
N GLY A 492 -43.63 8.33 14.54
CA GLY A 492 -43.21 7.01 14.06
C GLY A 492 -42.31 7.02 12.82
N THR A 493 -42.02 8.18 12.22
CA THR A 493 -41.09 8.29 11.10
C THR A 493 -39.65 8.01 11.53
N LEU A 494 -38.83 7.43 10.64
CA LEU A 494 -37.43 7.15 10.95
C LEU A 494 -36.63 8.45 11.10
N ALA A 495 -35.82 8.54 12.15
CA ALA A 495 -34.91 9.67 12.32
C ALA A 495 -33.87 9.71 11.21
N ASP A 496 -33.38 10.91 10.88
CA ASP A 496 -32.33 11.09 9.88
C ASP A 496 -31.05 10.32 10.25
N ARG A 497 -30.19 10.12 9.26
CA ARG A 497 -29.00 9.27 9.38
C ARG A 497 -28.04 9.74 10.47
N ASP A 498 -27.85 11.04 10.61
CA ASP A 498 -26.83 11.63 11.46
C ASP A 498 -27.31 11.66 12.91
N THR A 499 -28.56 12.07 13.16
CA THR A 499 -29.19 11.98 14.48
C THR A 499 -29.27 10.53 14.97
N SER A 500 -29.72 9.61 14.09
CA SER A 500 -29.73 8.17 14.38
C SER A 500 -28.34 7.66 14.78
N LYS A 501 -27.27 8.12 14.09
CA LYS A 501 -25.89 7.72 14.39
C LYS A 501 -25.44 8.24 15.76
N MET A 502 -25.77 9.48 16.11
CA MET A 502 -25.43 10.05 17.42
C MET A 502 -26.13 9.30 18.56
N ILE A 503 -27.44 9.06 18.45
CA ILE A 503 -28.21 8.33 19.46
C ILE A 503 -27.71 6.89 19.59
N ARG A 504 -27.48 6.18 18.47
CA ARG A 504 -26.89 4.82 18.50
C ARG A 504 -25.53 4.80 19.21
N ASN A 505 -24.67 5.78 18.96
CA ASN A 505 -23.38 5.87 19.63
C ASN A 505 -23.51 6.12 21.14
N ALA A 506 -24.51 6.88 21.55
CA ALA A 506 -24.80 7.11 22.96
C ALA A 506 -25.38 5.87 23.66
N VAL A 507 -26.17 5.05 22.95
CA VAL A 507 -26.69 3.77 23.47
C VAL A 507 -25.58 2.71 23.55
N TYR A 508 -24.77 2.56 22.51
CA TYR A 508 -23.80 1.46 22.39
C TYR A 508 -22.35 1.80 22.74
N GLY A 509 -22.05 3.06 23.08
CA GLY A 509 -20.70 3.57 23.26
C GLY A 509 -19.84 2.73 24.20
N PHE A 510 -20.43 2.11 25.24
CA PHE A 510 -19.76 1.30 26.25
C PHE A 510 -20.42 -0.08 26.47
N GLN A 511 -21.01 -0.65 25.43
CA GLN A 511 -21.67 -1.96 25.55
C GLN A 511 -20.67 -3.08 25.85
N HIS A 512 -20.80 -3.69 27.04
CA HIS A 512 -20.03 -4.85 27.47
C HIS A 512 -20.56 -6.18 26.89
N ASN A 513 -19.73 -7.23 26.88
CA ASN A 513 -20.09 -8.55 26.34
C ASN A 513 -21.40 -9.12 26.91
N HIS A 514 -21.64 -9.00 28.22
CA HIS A 514 -22.83 -9.54 28.85
C HIS A 514 -24.13 -8.84 28.39
N VAL A 515 -24.07 -7.52 28.15
CA VAL A 515 -25.19 -6.74 27.61
C VAL A 515 -25.48 -7.17 26.17
N PHE A 516 -24.43 -7.31 25.36
CA PHE A 516 -24.57 -7.80 23.98
C PHE A 516 -25.16 -9.22 23.95
N ASP A 517 -24.67 -10.13 24.81
CA ASP A 517 -25.18 -11.49 24.90
C ASP A 517 -26.65 -11.55 25.33
N SER A 518 -27.05 -10.70 26.29
CA SER A 518 -28.44 -10.58 26.73
C SER A 518 -29.35 -10.13 25.59
N ASN A 519 -28.97 -9.07 24.87
CA ASN A 519 -29.74 -8.57 23.74
C ASN A 519 -29.78 -9.59 22.58
N LEU A 520 -28.70 -10.35 22.37
CA LEU A 520 -28.70 -11.42 21.38
C LEU A 520 -29.65 -12.55 21.78
N LYS A 521 -29.61 -12.98 23.06
CA LYS A 521 -30.51 -13.99 23.62
C LYS A 521 -31.97 -13.59 23.50
N TYR A 522 -32.29 -12.32 23.78
CA TYR A 522 -33.62 -11.75 23.63
C TYR A 522 -34.22 -12.06 22.25
N TRP A 523 -33.48 -11.72 21.18
CA TRP A 523 -33.93 -11.99 19.82
C TRP A 523 -33.94 -13.48 19.48
N THR A 524 -32.89 -14.22 19.85
CA THR A 524 -32.78 -15.65 19.50
C THR A 524 -33.83 -16.51 20.18
N ASN A 525 -34.33 -16.12 21.35
CA ASN A 525 -35.44 -16.81 22.01
C ASN A 525 -36.77 -16.66 21.25
N ARG A 526 -36.92 -15.61 20.44
CA ARG A 526 -38.13 -15.34 19.66
C ARG A 526 -38.08 -15.90 18.24
N ILE A 527 -36.88 -16.11 17.70
CA ILE A 527 -36.70 -16.51 16.29
C ILE A 527 -35.99 -17.86 16.12
N GLY A 528 -35.43 -18.41 17.19
CA GLY A 528 -34.65 -19.65 17.14
C GLY A 528 -35.53 -20.89 17.07
N ASN A 529 -35.19 -21.79 16.15
CA ASN A 529 -35.80 -23.11 15.95
C ASN A 529 -37.29 -23.09 15.60
N ILE A 530 -37.72 -22.02 14.93
CA ILE A 530 -39.08 -21.81 14.41
C ILE A 530 -38.99 -21.82 12.87
N ASP A 531 -40.01 -22.39 12.22
CA ASP A 531 -40.13 -22.39 10.77
C ASP A 531 -40.89 -21.14 10.32
N PHE A 532 -40.24 -20.32 9.49
CA PHE A 532 -40.83 -19.11 8.92
C PHE A 532 -41.15 -19.35 7.44
N PRO A 533 -42.44 -19.38 7.05
CA PRO A 533 -42.82 -19.58 5.66
C PRO A 533 -42.25 -18.51 4.74
N ALA A 534 -41.63 -18.94 3.64
CA ALA A 534 -41.18 -18.06 2.58
C ALA A 534 -42.32 -17.81 1.57
N LYS A 535 -42.42 -16.59 1.06
CA LYS A 535 -43.32 -16.30 -0.07
C LYS A 535 -42.85 -17.05 -1.32
N GLY A 536 -43.78 -17.66 -2.05
CA GLY A 536 -43.45 -18.56 -3.16
C GLY A 536 -43.07 -20.00 -2.75
N GLY A 537 -43.08 -20.33 -1.45
CA GLY A 537 -42.94 -21.70 -0.94
C GLY A 537 -41.62 -22.00 -0.22
N GLY A 538 -41.64 -23.05 0.61
CA GLY A 538 -40.52 -23.44 1.48
C GLY A 538 -40.49 -22.66 2.81
N VAL A 539 -39.48 -22.94 3.63
CA VAL A 539 -39.34 -22.34 4.97
C VAL A 539 -37.90 -21.90 5.25
N PHE A 540 -37.78 -20.82 6.02
CA PHE A 540 -36.54 -20.44 6.68
C PHE A 540 -36.55 -20.94 8.13
N ARG A 541 -35.41 -21.47 8.59
CA ARG A 541 -35.23 -21.89 10.00
C ARG A 541 -33.87 -21.46 10.52
N ILE A 542 -33.85 -20.75 11.64
CA ILE A 542 -32.62 -20.36 12.33
C ILE A 542 -32.35 -21.37 13.46
N GLY A 543 -31.14 -21.91 13.54
CA GLY A 543 -30.77 -22.88 14.59
C GLY A 543 -30.82 -22.27 16.00
N ARG A 544 -30.99 -23.12 17.03
CA ARG A 544 -31.10 -22.68 18.43
C ARG A 544 -29.77 -22.22 19.04
N ALA A 545 -28.67 -22.85 18.66
CA ALA A 545 -27.35 -22.62 19.25
C ALA A 545 -26.43 -21.92 18.25
N PRO A 546 -25.65 -20.92 18.69
CA PRO A 546 -24.63 -20.33 17.85
C PRO A 546 -23.43 -21.27 17.70
N ILE A 547 -22.56 -20.96 16.75
CA ILE A 547 -21.27 -21.63 16.63
C ILE A 547 -20.34 -21.13 17.74
N TYR A 548 -19.53 -22.03 18.29
CA TYR A 548 -18.44 -21.72 19.21
C TYR A 548 -17.10 -22.11 18.60
N ALA A 549 -16.06 -21.34 18.93
CA ALA A 549 -14.68 -21.69 18.58
C ALA A 549 -13.89 -22.04 19.85
N GLY A 550 -13.10 -23.11 19.77
CA GLY A 550 -12.09 -23.45 20.76
C GLY A 550 -10.77 -22.77 20.40
N LEU A 551 -10.20 -22.03 21.34
CA LEU A 551 -8.91 -21.34 21.17
C LEU A 551 -7.83 -22.05 21.98
N PHE A 552 -6.72 -22.38 21.32
CA PHE A 552 -5.49 -22.79 21.99
C PHE A 552 -4.62 -21.57 22.34
N GLN A 553 -4.14 -21.49 23.57
CA GLN A 553 -3.20 -20.46 23.99
C GLN A 553 -2.06 -21.13 24.76
N ASN A 554 -0.83 -20.88 24.31
CA ASN A 554 0.35 -21.43 24.97
C ASN A 554 0.44 -20.94 26.43
N GLY A 555 0.82 -21.84 27.35
CA GLY A 555 0.92 -21.55 28.78
C GLY A 555 -0.42 -21.48 29.55
N ARG A 556 -1.55 -21.86 28.95
CA ARG A 556 -2.84 -22.01 29.64
C ARG A 556 -3.28 -23.46 29.75
N SER A 557 -3.92 -23.81 30.85
CA SER A 557 -4.51 -25.13 31.05
C SER A 557 -5.65 -25.40 30.06
N ALA A 558 -5.75 -26.65 29.61
CA ALA A 558 -6.84 -27.11 28.77
C ALA A 558 -8.19 -27.02 29.49
N LEU A 559 -9.25 -26.76 28.71
CA LEU A 559 -10.63 -26.85 29.20
C LEU A 559 -11.03 -28.31 29.47
N PRO A 560 -12.03 -28.56 30.32
CA PRO A 560 -12.61 -29.89 30.45
C PRO A 560 -13.13 -30.42 29.11
N GLN A 561 -12.99 -31.73 28.85
CA GLN A 561 -13.35 -32.36 27.57
C GLN A 561 -14.82 -32.10 27.17
N GLU A 562 -15.72 -32.07 28.16
CA GLU A 562 -17.14 -31.75 27.97
C GLU A 562 -17.40 -30.33 27.46
N VAL A 563 -16.49 -29.39 27.72
CA VAL A 563 -16.56 -28.02 27.22
C VAL A 563 -15.91 -27.92 25.85
N GLN A 564 -14.79 -28.63 25.65
CA GLN A 564 -14.05 -28.63 24.38
C GLN A 564 -14.91 -29.08 23.19
N ARG A 565 -15.78 -30.10 23.38
CA ARG A 565 -16.69 -30.60 22.32
C ARG A 565 -17.64 -29.55 21.74
N HIS A 566 -17.87 -28.43 22.44
CA HIS A 566 -18.70 -27.34 21.93
C HIS A 566 -17.95 -26.47 20.91
N GLY A 567 -16.62 -26.44 20.94
CA GLY A 567 -15.78 -25.71 19.99
C GLY A 567 -15.75 -26.38 18.62
N ARG A 568 -16.72 -26.03 17.76
CA ARG A 568 -16.84 -26.57 16.40
C ARG A 568 -15.85 -25.94 15.42
N GLN A 569 -15.33 -24.75 15.76
CA GLN A 569 -14.26 -24.09 15.03
C GLN A 569 -12.97 -24.15 15.84
N GLN A 570 -11.84 -24.19 15.14
CA GLN A 570 -10.52 -24.21 15.73
C GLN A 570 -9.83 -22.86 15.57
N GLY A 571 -9.10 -22.48 16.61
CA GLY A 571 -8.36 -21.23 16.65
C GLY A 571 -7.21 -21.27 17.63
N LEU A 572 -6.38 -20.23 17.60
CA LEU A 572 -5.29 -20.04 18.53
C LEU A 572 -5.20 -18.58 18.97
N VAL A 573 -4.45 -18.31 20.03
CA VAL A 573 -4.08 -16.95 20.43
C VAL A 573 -2.58 -16.79 20.21
N VAL A 574 -2.22 -16.00 19.20
CA VAL A 574 -0.85 -15.65 18.87
C VAL A 574 -0.34 -14.61 19.87
N PRO A 575 0.89 -14.74 20.40
CA PRO A 575 1.47 -13.72 21.25
C PRO A 575 1.61 -12.40 20.49
N ASP A 576 1.33 -11.29 21.17
CA ASP A 576 1.51 -9.96 20.57
C ASP A 576 3.00 -9.67 20.37
N ALA A 577 3.33 -8.99 19.28
CA ALA A 577 4.70 -8.74 18.85
C ALA A 577 5.42 -7.70 19.73
N ASP A 578 6.72 -7.91 19.93
CA ASP A 578 7.61 -7.03 20.67
C ASP A 578 8.12 -5.89 19.77
N LEU A 579 8.32 -4.71 20.38
CA LEU A 579 8.97 -3.57 19.74
C LEU A 579 10.38 -3.42 20.32
N LEU A 580 11.30 -3.01 19.46
CA LEU A 580 12.71 -2.80 19.78
C LEU A 580 13.00 -1.32 20.00
N PHE A 581 13.71 -1.05 21.09
CA PHE A 581 14.18 0.26 21.55
C PHE A 581 15.67 0.20 21.82
N SER A 582 16.29 1.35 22.10
CA SER A 582 17.69 1.39 22.56
C SER A 582 17.76 1.46 24.08
N SER A 583 18.74 0.79 24.68
CA SER A 583 19.05 0.92 26.09
C SER A 583 19.39 2.36 26.48
N ALA A 584 19.35 2.67 27.78
CA ALA A 584 19.63 4.03 28.28
C ALA A 584 21.04 4.55 27.90
N ASN A 585 22.01 3.65 27.70
CA ASN A 585 23.37 3.97 27.26
C ASN A 585 23.57 3.89 25.73
N GLY A 586 22.53 3.56 24.95
CA GLY A 586 22.56 3.57 23.49
C GLY A 586 23.23 2.38 22.81
N THR A 587 23.49 1.28 23.52
CA THR A 587 24.39 0.20 23.04
C THR A 587 23.70 -1.13 22.73
N VAL A 588 22.51 -1.40 23.30
CA VAL A 588 21.84 -2.69 23.18
C VAL A 588 20.37 -2.49 22.86
N GLU A 589 19.80 -3.37 22.03
CA GLU A 589 18.36 -3.40 21.77
C GLU A 589 17.59 -4.00 22.94
N VAL A 590 16.50 -3.33 23.34
CA VAL A 590 15.62 -3.75 24.43
C VAL A 590 14.19 -3.88 23.94
N ARG A 591 13.45 -4.85 24.50
CA ARG A 591 12.11 -5.22 24.05
C ARG A 591 11.02 -4.70 24.99
N ASP A 592 9.98 -4.08 24.43
CA ASP A 592 8.71 -3.87 25.13
C ASP A 592 7.54 -3.92 24.12
N LYS A 593 6.39 -4.45 24.54
CA LYS A 593 5.20 -4.54 23.68
C LYS A 593 4.44 -3.23 23.56
N ASN A 594 4.63 -2.31 24.50
CA ASN A 594 3.95 -1.02 24.59
C ASN A 594 4.88 0.10 24.12
N PRO A 595 4.50 0.86 23.07
CA PRO A 595 5.35 1.90 22.51
C PRO A 595 5.67 3.03 23.50
N LEU A 596 4.68 3.50 24.27
CA LEU A 596 4.89 4.57 25.26
C LEU A 596 5.74 4.10 26.43
N LYS A 597 5.44 2.91 26.97
CA LYS A 597 6.20 2.35 28.09
C LYS A 597 7.64 2.05 27.68
N GLY A 598 7.83 1.48 26.49
CA GLY A 598 9.13 1.23 25.90
C GLY A 598 9.98 2.49 25.80
N LEU A 599 9.44 3.60 25.30
CA LEU A 599 10.16 4.88 25.25
C LEU A 599 10.45 5.47 26.64
N VAL A 600 9.48 5.45 27.57
CA VAL A 600 9.67 6.02 28.90
C VAL A 600 10.73 5.27 29.71
N GLN A 601 10.76 3.95 29.58
CA GLN A 601 11.72 3.10 30.31
C GLN A 601 13.08 3.03 29.63
N ASN A 602 13.16 3.36 28.34
CA ASN A 602 14.36 3.20 27.53
C ASN A 602 14.63 4.48 26.70
N ARG A 603 15.16 4.32 25.48
CA ARG A 603 15.40 5.39 24.52
C ARG A 603 14.87 5.00 23.14
N PRO A 604 14.60 5.97 22.25
CA PRO A 604 14.32 5.67 20.86
C PRO A 604 15.34 4.70 20.28
N TRP A 605 14.91 3.83 19.36
CA TRP A 605 15.81 2.85 18.74
C TRP A 605 17.07 3.50 18.14
N ASP A 606 16.92 4.66 17.49
CA ASP A 606 18.02 5.38 16.85
C ASP A 606 18.87 6.27 17.79
N TYR A 607 18.73 6.12 19.11
CA TYR A 607 19.38 6.98 20.11
C TYR A 607 20.91 7.02 19.97
N GLN A 608 21.53 5.96 19.46
CA GLN A 608 22.97 5.91 19.22
C GLN A 608 23.45 7.00 18.26
N LEU A 609 22.58 7.44 17.33
CA LEU A 609 22.86 8.55 16.39
C LEU A 609 22.94 9.90 17.10
N THR A 610 22.28 10.02 18.25
CA THR A 610 22.36 11.20 19.11
C THR A 610 23.63 11.16 19.94
N THR A 611 23.95 10.03 20.57
CA THR A 611 25.15 9.91 21.41
C THR A 611 26.45 9.98 20.62
N SER A 612 26.43 9.64 19.32
CA SER A 612 27.59 9.79 18.42
C SER A 612 27.76 11.19 17.84
N GLY A 613 26.84 12.13 18.12
CA GLY A 613 26.92 13.51 17.64
C GLY A 613 26.41 13.74 16.21
N LEU A 614 25.91 12.71 15.51
CA LEU A 614 25.44 12.84 14.12
C LEU A 614 24.08 13.53 13.99
N SER A 615 23.18 13.31 14.96
CA SER A 615 21.86 13.93 14.97
C SER A 615 21.44 14.24 16.40
N VAL A 616 21.72 15.49 16.79
CA VAL A 616 21.70 15.94 18.19
C VAL A 616 20.44 16.72 18.59
N SER A 617 19.61 17.14 17.63
CA SER A 617 18.39 17.91 17.89
C SER A 617 17.31 17.62 16.85
N VAL A 618 16.06 17.91 17.22
CA VAL A 618 14.94 18.06 16.29
C VAL A 618 14.64 19.54 16.11
N GLU A 619 14.68 20.01 14.87
CA GLU A 619 14.38 21.40 14.51
C GLU A 619 12.91 21.54 14.10
N VAL A 620 12.24 22.59 14.59
CA VAL A 620 10.86 22.92 14.20
C VAL A 620 10.82 24.33 13.60
N ALA A 621 10.02 24.48 12.55
CA ALA A 621 9.65 25.77 11.98
C ALA A 621 8.13 25.96 12.12
N ALA A 622 7.66 27.21 12.07
CA ALA A 622 6.25 27.53 12.23
C ALA A 622 5.76 28.45 11.11
N ILE A 623 4.60 28.10 10.55
CA ILE A 623 3.83 28.94 9.63
C ILE A 623 2.48 29.16 10.30
N CYS A 624 2.17 30.41 10.65
CA CYS A 624 1.00 30.74 11.46
C CYS A 624 0.47 32.13 11.09
N PRO A 625 -0.86 32.33 11.00
CA PRO A 625 -1.43 33.67 10.95
C PRO A 625 -0.97 34.50 12.16
N ALA A 626 -0.61 35.77 11.92
CA ALA A 626 -0.01 36.63 12.94
C ALA A 626 -0.87 36.75 14.21
N GLN A 627 -2.20 36.71 14.07
CA GLN A 627 -3.15 36.81 15.17
C GLN A 627 -3.17 35.59 16.13
N ASP A 628 -2.75 34.42 15.66
CA ASP A 628 -2.68 33.20 16.49
C ASP A 628 -1.27 32.86 16.97
N ALA A 629 -0.27 33.67 16.62
CA ALA A 629 1.11 33.33 16.88
C ALA A 629 1.39 33.02 18.36
N GLY A 630 0.77 33.80 19.28
CA GLY A 630 0.87 33.55 20.72
C GLY A 630 0.20 32.26 21.19
N LYS A 631 -0.81 31.71 20.48
CA LYS A 631 -1.41 30.41 20.79
C LYS A 631 -0.45 29.28 20.41
N LEU A 632 0.07 29.31 19.18
CA LEU A 632 0.99 28.29 18.69
C LEU A 632 2.31 28.29 19.46
N GLN A 633 2.91 29.46 19.71
CA GLN A 633 4.18 29.55 20.41
C GLN A 633 4.10 28.97 21.84
N ARG A 634 3.03 29.30 22.58
CA ARG A 634 2.78 28.71 23.91
C ARG A 634 2.67 27.19 23.83
N PHE A 635 1.93 26.68 22.85
CA PHE A 635 1.79 25.23 22.67
C PHE A 635 3.12 24.53 22.36
N LEU A 636 3.95 25.09 21.48
CA LEU A 636 5.25 24.52 21.15
C LEU A 636 6.20 24.50 22.35
N ASN A 637 6.20 25.55 23.17
CA ASN A 637 7.01 25.59 24.40
C ASN A 637 6.57 24.52 25.41
N GLN A 638 5.27 24.28 25.50
CA GLN A 638 4.69 23.26 26.39
C GLN A 638 5.12 21.82 26.06
N LEU A 639 5.67 21.54 24.87
CA LEU A 639 6.21 20.22 24.53
C LEU A 639 7.46 19.86 25.33
N GLN A 640 8.14 20.85 25.93
CA GLN A 640 9.28 20.62 26.82
C GLN A 640 8.85 20.33 28.26
N GLU A 641 7.58 20.55 28.59
CA GLU A 641 7.06 20.44 29.96
C GLU A 641 6.43 19.07 30.22
N ARG A 642 6.55 18.62 31.47
CA ARG A 642 5.86 17.44 31.98
C ARG A 642 4.34 17.61 31.94
N ALA A 643 3.61 16.57 31.53
CA ALA A 643 2.14 16.55 31.56
C ALA A 643 1.58 15.19 32.03
N GLU A 644 0.56 15.25 32.86
CA GLU A 644 -0.10 14.06 33.42
C GLU A 644 -1.44 13.75 32.72
N PRO A 645 -1.86 12.48 32.65
CA PRO A 645 -3.19 12.13 32.14
C PRO A 645 -4.31 12.74 33.00
N ASN A 646 -5.28 13.40 32.36
CA ASN A 646 -6.33 14.15 33.05
C ASN A 646 -7.40 13.26 33.68
N THR A 647 -7.61 12.05 33.16
CA THR A 647 -8.68 11.15 33.63
C THR A 647 -8.12 9.80 34.06
N ASN A 648 -8.78 9.17 35.03
CA ASN A 648 -8.46 7.80 35.44
C ASN A 648 -8.54 6.81 34.26
N SER A 649 -9.40 7.07 33.27
CA SER A 649 -9.53 6.23 32.09
C SER A 649 -8.33 6.30 31.13
N GLU A 650 -7.65 7.44 31.07
CA GLU A 650 -6.42 7.60 30.28
C GLU A 650 -5.22 6.96 30.96
N ARG A 651 -5.19 6.97 32.31
CA ARG A 651 -4.13 6.34 33.12
C ARG A 651 -4.04 4.81 32.98
N ASP A 652 -5.01 4.17 32.31
CA ASP A 652 -4.96 2.73 32.03
C ASP A 652 -3.97 2.37 30.90
N TYR A 653 -3.52 3.37 30.13
CA TYR A 653 -2.56 3.19 29.04
C TYR A 653 -1.53 4.32 28.93
N LEU A 654 -1.98 5.57 29.06
CA LEU A 654 -1.18 6.75 28.83
C LEU A 654 -0.12 6.90 29.93
N GLN A 655 1.14 6.99 29.52
CA GLN A 655 2.24 7.31 30.41
C GLN A 655 2.28 8.83 30.66
N ILE A 656 2.82 9.23 31.82
CA ILE A 656 3.17 10.63 32.07
C ILE A 656 4.11 11.09 30.97
N PHE A 657 3.80 12.20 30.33
CA PHE A 657 4.69 12.81 29.34
C PHE A 657 5.80 13.54 30.11
N PRO A 658 7.08 13.14 29.97
CA PRO A 658 8.16 13.73 30.75
C PRO A 658 8.68 15.06 30.16
N GLY A 659 8.19 15.46 28.99
CA GLY A 659 8.82 16.49 28.14
C GLY A 659 9.57 15.83 26.98
N PHE A 660 9.64 16.51 25.84
CA PHE A 660 10.21 15.95 24.60
C PHE A 660 11.64 15.45 24.80
N SER A 661 12.50 16.29 25.39
CA SER A 661 13.92 15.99 25.53
C SER A 661 14.18 14.73 26.34
N GLN A 662 13.42 14.52 27.42
CA GLN A 662 13.55 13.32 28.25
C GLN A 662 12.92 12.08 27.60
N ALA A 663 11.80 12.25 26.88
CA ALA A 663 11.12 11.15 26.20
C ALA A 663 11.93 10.58 25.03
N PHE A 664 12.60 11.45 24.26
CA PHE A 664 13.28 11.06 23.02
C PHE A 664 14.81 11.09 23.14
N GLY A 665 15.37 11.63 24.21
CA GLY A 665 16.82 11.65 24.44
C GLY A 665 17.58 12.71 23.64
N LEU A 666 16.90 13.66 23.00
CA LEU A 666 17.52 14.82 22.36
C LEU A 666 16.62 16.07 22.45
N PRO A 667 17.20 17.29 22.46
CA PRO A 667 16.46 18.53 22.49
C PRO A 667 15.53 18.75 21.29
N LEU A 668 14.41 19.42 21.57
CA LEU A 668 13.50 20.01 20.59
C LEU A 668 13.73 21.53 20.49
N ASN A 669 14.17 21.99 19.32
CA ASN A 669 14.42 23.40 19.05
C ASN A 669 13.17 24.02 18.42
N CYS A 670 12.36 24.67 19.25
CA CYS A 670 11.15 25.37 18.84
C CYS A 670 11.46 26.76 18.29
N PRO A 671 10.75 27.22 17.23
CA PRO A 671 10.97 28.53 16.64
C PRO A 671 10.40 29.64 17.54
N VAL A 672 11.08 30.79 17.55
CA VAL A 672 10.61 32.02 18.20
C VAL A 672 10.13 32.99 17.12
N ARG A 673 8.98 33.63 17.35
CA ARG A 673 8.45 34.66 16.45
C ARG A 673 9.47 35.77 16.24
N GLY A 674 9.69 36.17 14.98
CA GLY A 674 10.69 37.17 14.60
C GLY A 674 12.07 36.59 14.23
N GLN A 675 12.29 35.28 14.40
CA GLN A 675 13.49 34.60 13.90
C GLN A 675 13.21 33.88 12.57
N ASN A 676 14.28 33.51 11.84
CA ASN A 676 14.23 32.86 10.53
C ASN A 676 13.46 31.52 10.47
N GLY A 677 12.99 30.98 11.60
CA GLY A 677 12.18 29.76 11.69
C GLY A 677 10.68 29.99 11.88
N TRP A 678 10.23 31.24 11.92
CA TRP A 678 8.83 31.60 12.10
C TRP A 678 8.36 32.50 10.97
N ILE A 679 7.31 32.08 10.26
CA ILE A 679 6.65 32.88 9.22
C ILE A 679 5.28 33.31 9.73
N ASP A 680 5.10 34.63 9.87
CA ASP A 680 3.79 35.23 10.03
C ASP A 680 3.09 35.21 8.66
N LEU A 681 2.11 34.31 8.50
CA LEU A 681 1.39 34.13 7.25
C LEU A 681 0.32 35.21 7.10
N ASP A 682 0.34 35.95 6.00
CA ASP A 682 -0.81 36.74 5.56
C ASP A 682 -1.82 35.79 4.89
N ASP A 683 -2.90 35.46 5.61
CA ASP A 683 -3.97 34.57 5.16
C ASP A 683 -5.20 35.32 4.59
N ALA A 684 -5.09 36.64 4.36
CA ALA A 684 -6.16 37.44 3.76
C ALA A 684 -6.35 37.14 2.27
N VAL A 685 -7.33 36.32 1.92
CA VAL A 685 -7.63 35.92 0.53
C VAL A 685 -8.76 36.74 -0.08
N ALA A 686 -8.70 36.96 -1.40
CA ALA A 686 -9.72 37.68 -2.16
C ALA A 686 -10.52 36.73 -3.07
N GLY A 687 -11.82 37.01 -3.23
CA GLY A 687 -12.76 36.16 -3.98
C GLY A 687 -13.42 35.09 -3.11
N GLU A 688 -14.18 34.18 -3.74
CA GLU A 688 -14.92 33.13 -3.04
C GLU A 688 -14.58 31.73 -3.57
N GLY A 689 -14.88 30.71 -2.76
CA GLY A 689 -14.75 29.31 -3.13
C GLY A 689 -13.32 28.90 -3.52
N LEU A 690 -13.21 28.22 -4.66
CA LEU A 690 -11.96 27.57 -5.10
C LEU A 690 -10.80 28.55 -5.34
N ALA A 691 -11.08 29.75 -5.85
CA ALA A 691 -10.06 30.75 -6.11
C ALA A 691 -9.38 31.23 -4.83
N ALA A 692 -10.18 31.51 -3.78
CA ALA A 692 -9.68 31.91 -2.46
C ALA A 692 -8.85 30.79 -1.81
N ALA A 693 -9.32 29.54 -1.89
CA ALA A 693 -8.60 28.39 -1.35
C ALA A 693 -7.25 28.15 -2.04
N LYS A 694 -7.17 28.29 -3.37
CA LYS A 694 -5.92 28.19 -4.14
C LYS A 694 -4.95 29.34 -3.81
N GLN A 695 -5.45 30.56 -3.60
CA GLN A 695 -4.61 31.67 -3.13
C GLN A 695 -3.99 31.39 -1.77
N LEU A 696 -4.78 30.92 -0.80
CA LEU A 696 -4.29 30.53 0.52
C LEU A 696 -3.21 29.44 0.42
N ALA A 697 -3.47 28.41 -0.38
CA ALA A 697 -2.54 27.31 -0.61
C ALA A 697 -1.20 27.81 -1.17
N ASN A 698 -1.23 28.68 -2.19
CA ASN A 698 -0.02 29.24 -2.80
C ASN A 698 0.80 30.10 -1.82
N ARG A 699 0.14 30.86 -0.94
CA ARG A 699 0.85 31.64 0.11
C ARG A 699 1.54 30.72 1.11
N ILE A 700 0.91 29.62 1.49
CA ILE A 700 1.52 28.62 2.37
C ILE A 700 2.70 27.93 1.65
N CYS A 701 2.57 27.62 0.35
CA CYS A 701 3.70 27.10 -0.45
C CYS A 701 4.89 28.07 -0.46
N GLY A 702 4.66 29.36 -0.66
CA GLY A 702 5.72 30.38 -0.58
C GLY A 702 6.38 30.44 0.81
N ALA A 703 5.58 30.33 1.89
CA ALA A 703 6.12 30.25 3.25
C ALA A 703 6.96 28.98 3.47
N LEU A 704 6.54 27.85 2.90
CA LEU A 704 7.28 26.59 2.92
C LEU A 704 8.62 26.71 2.17
N ASP A 705 8.65 27.38 1.02
CA ASP A 705 9.88 27.66 0.26
C ASP A 705 10.89 28.47 1.09
N VAL A 706 10.42 29.49 1.81
CA VAL A 706 11.27 30.28 2.72
C VAL A 706 11.82 29.41 3.84
N ILE A 707 11.00 28.60 4.50
CA ILE A 707 11.49 27.68 5.55
C ILE A 707 12.48 26.67 4.96
N ARG A 708 12.28 26.18 3.74
CA ARG A 708 13.20 25.23 3.10
C ARG A 708 14.58 25.85 2.87
N SER A 709 14.64 27.12 2.48
CA SER A 709 15.92 27.81 2.25
C SER A 709 16.61 28.21 3.55
N THR A 710 15.88 28.65 4.57
CA THR A 710 16.46 29.14 5.83
C THR A 710 16.71 28.03 6.86
N ARG A 711 15.84 27.01 6.91
CA ARG A 711 15.88 25.89 7.85
C ARG A 711 15.51 24.57 7.16
N PRO A 712 16.33 24.08 6.22
CA PRO A 712 16.02 22.89 5.40
C PRO A 712 15.76 21.60 6.19
N ARG A 713 16.19 21.54 7.47
CA ARG A 713 16.05 20.36 8.35
C ARG A 713 14.85 20.44 9.30
N ALA A 714 14.16 21.58 9.33
CA ALA A 714 13.08 21.80 10.27
C ALA A 714 11.80 21.11 9.80
N VAL A 715 11.07 20.50 10.74
CA VAL A 715 9.70 20.07 10.50
C VAL A 715 8.83 21.33 10.49
N ALA A 716 8.27 21.68 9.33
CA ALA A 716 7.42 22.85 9.16
C ALA A 716 6.03 22.59 9.77
N THR A 717 5.75 23.25 10.88
CA THR A 717 4.46 23.19 11.56
C THR A 717 3.51 24.23 10.97
N ILE A 718 2.39 23.79 10.39
CA ILE A 718 1.38 24.66 9.77
C ILE A 718 0.17 24.74 10.70
N PHE A 719 -0.11 25.95 11.21
CA PHE A 719 -1.28 26.20 12.06
C PHE A 719 -2.54 26.39 11.21
N VAL A 720 -3.60 25.67 11.55
CA VAL A 720 -4.89 25.71 10.85
C VAL A 720 -5.97 26.26 11.80
N PRO A 721 -6.35 27.54 11.65
CA PRO A 721 -7.38 28.18 12.47
C PRO A 721 -8.80 27.74 12.08
N PHE A 722 -9.79 28.03 12.95
CA PHE A 722 -11.19 27.66 12.69
C PHE A 722 -11.80 28.30 11.43
N TRP A 723 -11.42 29.55 11.10
CA TRP A 723 -12.00 30.28 9.95
C TRP A 723 -11.49 29.78 8.60
N TRP A 724 -10.51 28.87 8.55
CA TRP A 724 -10.11 28.24 7.29
C TRP A 724 -11.05 27.13 6.83
N ALA A 725 -12.03 26.73 7.67
CA ALA A 725 -12.96 25.65 7.34
C ALA A 725 -13.61 25.74 5.93
N PRO A 726 -14.01 26.92 5.42
CA PRO A 726 -14.56 27.06 4.06
C PRO A 726 -13.56 26.78 2.93
N TYR A 727 -12.25 26.87 3.20
CA TYR A 727 -11.18 26.70 2.20
C TYR A 727 -10.53 25.31 2.26
N GLU A 728 -10.87 24.49 3.25
CA GLU A 728 -10.22 23.19 3.46
C GLU A 728 -10.58 22.16 2.40
N LYS A 729 -11.87 22.09 2.02
CA LYS A 729 -12.40 21.13 1.06
C LYS A 729 -13.45 21.79 0.19
N ILE A 730 -13.23 21.78 -1.12
CA ILE A 730 -14.12 22.39 -2.09
C ILE A 730 -14.36 21.38 -3.20
N ASP A 731 -15.62 21.02 -3.40
CA ASP A 731 -16.10 20.15 -4.47
C ASP A 731 -16.87 20.99 -5.48
N THR A 732 -16.39 21.06 -6.72
CA THR A 732 -17.13 21.64 -7.86
C THR A 732 -17.49 20.54 -8.86
N ASP A 733 -18.32 20.86 -9.86
CA ASP A 733 -18.66 19.91 -10.94
C ASP A 733 -17.43 19.44 -11.74
N THR A 734 -16.32 20.20 -11.68
CA THR A 734 -15.11 19.97 -12.48
C THR A 734 -13.86 19.64 -11.67
N GLU A 735 -13.80 19.98 -10.37
CA GLU A 735 -12.58 19.86 -9.56
C GLU A 735 -12.88 19.52 -8.09
N HIS A 736 -12.12 18.56 -7.54
CA HIS A 736 -12.04 18.29 -6.11
C HIS A 736 -10.76 18.90 -5.52
N PHE A 737 -10.90 19.82 -4.57
CA PHE A 737 -9.79 20.46 -3.88
C PHE A 737 -9.77 20.14 -2.38
N ASP A 738 -8.65 19.63 -1.88
CA ASP A 738 -8.36 19.41 -0.46
C ASP A 738 -7.04 20.12 -0.10
N LEU A 739 -7.11 21.19 0.68
CA LEU A 739 -5.98 22.05 1.04
C LEU A 739 -4.85 21.25 1.71
N HIS A 740 -5.21 20.30 2.58
CA HIS A 740 -4.24 19.49 3.30
C HIS A 740 -3.48 18.56 2.35
N HIS A 741 -4.20 17.84 1.48
CA HIS A 741 -3.55 16.95 0.51
C HIS A 741 -2.69 17.71 -0.50
N PHE A 742 -3.16 18.88 -0.97
CA PHE A 742 -2.41 19.74 -1.88
C PHE A 742 -1.06 20.17 -1.28
N LEU A 743 -1.08 20.72 -0.06
CA LEU A 743 0.13 21.17 0.63
C LEU A 743 1.07 20.02 1.00
N LYS A 744 0.52 18.85 1.35
CA LYS A 744 1.30 17.63 1.59
C LYS A 744 2.02 17.15 0.33
N ALA A 745 1.31 17.11 -0.80
CA ALA A 745 1.91 16.76 -2.09
C ALA A 745 3.03 17.74 -2.46
N TYR A 746 2.77 19.05 -2.32
CA TYR A 746 3.76 20.10 -2.57
C TYR A 746 5.02 19.93 -1.69
N ALA A 747 4.86 19.80 -0.37
CA ALA A 747 5.99 19.67 0.54
C ALA A 747 6.80 18.38 0.28
N ALA A 748 6.12 17.26 0.01
CA ALA A 748 6.78 16.00 -0.29
C ALA A 748 7.60 16.05 -1.58
N ARG A 749 7.12 16.74 -2.62
CA ARG A 749 7.89 16.98 -3.87
C ARG A 749 9.21 17.69 -3.62
N HIS A 750 9.26 18.52 -2.59
CA HIS A 750 10.46 19.28 -2.22
C HIS A 750 11.23 18.67 -1.05
N GLY A 751 10.95 17.41 -0.68
CA GLY A 751 11.63 16.71 0.41
C GLY A 751 11.44 17.35 1.78
N GLN A 752 10.40 18.17 1.96
CA GLN A 752 10.18 18.97 3.16
C GLN A 752 9.13 18.31 4.07
N SER A 753 9.50 18.08 5.33
CA SER A 753 8.60 17.51 6.33
C SER A 753 7.61 18.55 6.87
N THR A 754 6.32 18.21 6.88
CA THR A 754 5.25 19.08 7.38
C THR A 754 4.36 18.42 8.44
N GLN A 755 3.98 19.21 9.44
CA GLN A 755 3.04 18.82 10.49
C GLN A 755 1.92 19.87 10.63
N PHE A 756 0.69 19.47 10.34
CA PHE A 756 -0.47 20.34 10.53
C PHE A 756 -0.91 20.30 12.00
N ILE A 757 -1.27 21.45 12.55
CA ILE A 757 -1.88 21.56 13.87
C ILE A 757 -3.11 22.46 13.80
N ARG A 758 -4.26 21.91 14.18
CA ARG A 758 -5.52 22.66 14.19
C ARG A 758 -5.69 23.41 15.50
N GLU A 759 -6.33 24.57 15.46
CA GLU A 759 -6.62 25.38 16.64
C GLU A 759 -7.33 24.58 17.75
N LYS A 760 -8.32 23.75 17.38
CA LYS A 760 -9.01 22.84 18.32
C LYS A 760 -8.08 21.90 19.11
N THR A 761 -6.90 21.60 18.57
CA THR A 761 -5.90 20.71 19.18
C THR A 761 -5.07 21.47 20.20
N VAL A 762 -4.74 22.73 19.91
CA VAL A 762 -3.98 23.62 20.80
C VAL A 762 -4.77 23.96 22.05
N ILE A 763 -6.09 24.14 21.92
CA ILE A 763 -6.98 24.47 23.05
C ILE A 763 -7.60 23.23 23.73
N ALA A 764 -7.21 22.02 23.31
CA ALA A 764 -7.79 20.79 23.85
C ALA A 764 -7.40 20.57 25.31
N GLN A 765 -8.35 20.10 26.12
CA GLN A 765 -8.13 19.83 27.54
C GLN A 765 -7.16 18.66 27.78
N GLN A 766 -7.07 17.68 26.88
CA GLN A 766 -6.25 16.45 27.02
C GLN A 766 -4.76 16.70 26.73
N HIS A 767 -4.12 17.58 27.51
CA HIS A 767 -2.76 18.05 27.23
C HIS A 767 -1.72 16.93 27.15
N CYS A 768 -1.74 15.95 28.06
CA CYS A 768 -0.76 14.84 28.06
C CYS A 768 -0.79 14.01 26.77
N ARG A 769 -2.00 13.62 26.32
CA ARG A 769 -2.20 12.87 25.07
C ARG A 769 -1.74 13.69 23.87
N VAL A 770 -2.17 14.94 23.78
CA VAL A 770 -1.81 15.81 22.65
C VAL A 770 -0.30 15.99 22.56
N ARG A 771 0.39 16.25 23.68
CA ARG A 771 1.85 16.42 23.73
C ARG A 771 2.59 15.17 23.28
N TRP A 772 2.18 13.98 23.72
CA TRP A 772 2.77 12.71 23.26
C TRP A 772 2.62 12.54 21.73
N TRP A 773 1.40 12.62 21.21
CA TRP A 773 1.13 12.37 19.78
C TRP A 773 1.83 13.38 18.89
N PHE A 774 1.81 14.65 19.26
CA PHE A 774 2.48 15.70 18.49
C PHE A 774 4.01 15.52 18.52
N SER A 775 4.58 15.17 19.67
CA SER A 775 6.02 14.91 19.80
C SER A 775 6.50 13.73 18.95
N LEU A 776 5.73 12.63 18.90
CA LEU A 776 6.03 11.50 18.02
C LEU A 776 6.02 11.90 16.55
N ALA A 777 4.99 12.66 16.14
CA ALA A 777 4.87 13.10 14.76
C ALA A 777 6.07 13.98 14.37
N LEU A 778 6.48 14.93 15.23
CA LEU A 778 7.68 15.73 15.00
C LEU A 778 8.94 14.86 14.92
N TYR A 779 9.09 13.90 15.84
CA TYR A 779 10.25 13.00 15.89
C TYR A 779 10.38 12.17 14.61
N ALA A 780 9.32 11.45 14.22
CA ALA A 780 9.30 10.63 13.02
C ALA A 780 9.51 11.48 11.75
N LYS A 781 8.90 12.67 11.67
CA LYS A 781 9.03 13.59 10.52
C LYS A 781 10.39 14.28 10.46
N ALA A 782 11.12 14.34 11.56
CA ALA A 782 12.53 14.73 11.58
C ALA A 782 13.47 13.60 11.13
N GLN A 783 12.93 12.58 10.46
CA GLN A 783 13.66 11.42 9.95
C GLN A 783 14.34 10.59 11.03
N ARG A 784 13.69 10.51 12.21
CA ARG A 784 14.11 9.69 13.34
C ARG A 784 13.24 8.43 13.43
N THR A 785 13.82 7.36 13.95
CA THR A 785 13.14 6.07 14.13
C THR A 785 12.91 5.82 15.62
N PRO A 786 11.66 5.94 16.10
CA PRO A 786 11.37 5.84 17.52
C PRO A 786 11.45 4.40 18.04
N TRP A 787 11.00 3.42 17.26
CA TRP A 787 11.09 1.99 17.55
C TRP A 787 11.00 1.16 16.27
N ARG A 788 11.42 -0.10 16.35
CA ARG A 788 11.29 -1.12 15.28
C ARG A 788 10.47 -2.31 15.76
N LEU A 789 10.02 -3.17 14.83
CA LEU A 789 9.42 -4.45 15.16
C LEU A 789 10.50 -5.51 15.38
N ASP A 790 10.32 -6.38 16.38
CA ASP A 790 11.08 -7.64 16.43
C ASP A 790 10.48 -8.63 15.43
N CYS A 791 11.16 -8.85 14.31
CA CYS A 791 10.60 -9.58 13.18
C CYS A 791 10.91 -11.08 13.24
N LEU A 792 10.07 -11.88 12.56
CA LEU A 792 10.26 -13.32 12.47
C LEU A 792 11.33 -13.72 11.44
N ASP A 793 11.40 -12.98 10.33
CA ASP A 793 12.28 -13.27 9.20
C ASP A 793 12.75 -11.95 8.57
N ASP A 794 14.05 -11.66 8.70
CA ASP A 794 14.69 -10.44 8.18
C ASP A 794 14.74 -10.38 6.63
N GLU A 795 14.47 -11.50 5.94
CA GLU A 795 14.42 -11.60 4.47
C GLU A 795 13.02 -11.39 3.89
N THR A 796 12.03 -11.25 4.76
CA THR A 796 10.66 -10.96 4.35
C THR A 796 10.50 -9.47 4.12
N ALA A 797 9.68 -9.14 3.12
CA ALA A 797 9.23 -7.79 2.99
C ALA A 797 7.78 -7.65 2.57
N PHE A 798 7.17 -6.55 3.01
CA PHE A 798 5.74 -6.34 2.92
C PHE A 798 5.40 -5.19 1.99
N VAL A 799 4.32 -5.35 1.24
CA VAL A 799 3.82 -4.35 0.31
C VAL A 799 2.36 -4.08 0.61
N GLY A 800 2.00 -2.83 0.80
CA GLY A 800 0.60 -2.40 0.79
C GLY A 800 0.20 -1.86 -0.58
N ILE A 801 -0.89 -2.37 -1.14
CA ILE A 801 -1.51 -1.81 -2.35
C ILE A 801 -2.74 -0.98 -1.99
N GLY A 802 -2.71 0.29 -2.37
CA GLY A 802 -3.82 1.23 -2.24
C GLY A 802 -4.23 1.80 -3.60
N TYR A 803 -5.52 2.12 -3.76
CA TYR A 803 -6.04 2.75 -4.97
C TYR A 803 -6.72 4.07 -4.66
N SER A 804 -6.55 5.05 -5.55
CA SER A 804 -7.34 6.28 -5.58
C SER A 804 -8.03 6.40 -6.93
N LEU A 805 -9.33 6.72 -6.90
CA LEU A 805 -10.16 6.92 -8.07
C LEU A 805 -10.59 8.38 -8.11
N ASP A 806 -10.34 9.05 -9.23
CA ASP A 806 -10.96 10.36 -9.50
C ASP A 806 -12.45 10.17 -9.81
N SER A 807 -13.31 10.52 -8.86
CA SER A 807 -14.76 10.36 -8.97
C SER A 807 -15.43 11.35 -9.92
N GLY A 808 -14.73 12.41 -10.36
CA GLY A 808 -15.26 13.42 -11.29
C GLY A 808 -15.13 13.07 -12.76
N ALA A 809 -14.26 12.12 -13.11
CA ALA A 809 -14.05 11.73 -14.50
C ALA A 809 -15.26 10.95 -15.08
N ALA A 810 -15.58 11.19 -16.36
CA ALA A 810 -16.61 10.41 -17.06
C ALA A 810 -16.27 8.90 -17.03
N ARG A 811 -17.31 8.06 -16.97
CA ARG A 811 -17.20 6.59 -16.87
C ARG A 811 -16.29 6.04 -17.99
N GLY A 812 -15.11 5.53 -17.64
CA GLY A 812 -14.08 5.08 -18.59
C GLY A 812 -12.83 5.96 -18.67
N HIS A 813 -12.85 7.15 -18.05
CA HIS A 813 -11.71 8.08 -17.96
C HIS A 813 -11.19 8.27 -16.53
N HIS A 814 -11.66 7.46 -15.57
CA HIS A 814 -11.15 7.51 -14.19
C HIS A 814 -9.66 7.21 -14.17
N VAL A 815 -8.84 8.22 -13.88
CA VAL A 815 -7.41 8.00 -13.61
C VAL A 815 -7.33 7.24 -12.31
N LEU A 816 -6.97 5.97 -12.40
CA LEU A 816 -6.74 5.12 -11.25
C LEU A 816 -5.25 5.18 -10.89
N LEU A 817 -4.96 5.69 -9.70
CA LEU A 817 -3.60 5.67 -9.16
C LEU A 817 -3.44 4.49 -8.22
N GLY A 818 -2.52 3.59 -8.55
CA GLY A 818 -2.03 2.55 -7.66
C GLY A 818 -0.87 3.08 -6.82
N CYS A 819 -0.93 2.88 -5.52
CA CYS A 819 0.18 3.11 -4.60
C CYS A 819 0.71 1.77 -4.10
N SER A 820 2.01 1.54 -4.28
CA SER A 820 2.74 0.44 -3.66
C SER A 820 3.66 1.00 -2.58
N HIS A 821 3.40 0.69 -1.32
CA HIS A 821 4.24 1.10 -0.20
C HIS A 821 4.99 -0.08 0.40
N LEU A 822 6.31 0.03 0.44
CA LEU A 822 7.25 -1.00 0.86
C LEU A 822 7.58 -0.91 2.35
N TYR A 823 7.58 -2.05 3.02
CA TYR A 823 8.02 -2.21 4.41
C TYR A 823 9.04 -3.33 4.52
N ASN A 824 10.10 -3.14 5.32
CA ASN A 824 11.00 -4.23 5.68
C ASN A 824 10.37 -5.18 6.72
N ALA A 825 11.07 -6.28 7.03
CA ALA A 825 10.71 -7.21 8.09
C ALA A 825 10.49 -6.55 9.45
N ARG A 826 11.32 -5.54 9.77
CA ARG A 826 11.29 -4.76 11.01
C ARG A 826 10.18 -3.70 11.04
N GLY A 827 9.30 -3.68 10.04
CA GLY A 827 8.12 -2.82 9.98
C GLY A 827 8.41 -1.35 9.70
N GLU A 828 9.60 -1.00 9.25
CA GLU A 828 9.95 0.34 8.80
C GLU A 828 9.45 0.52 7.37
N GLY A 829 8.70 1.60 7.13
CA GLY A 829 8.33 2.00 5.78
C GLY A 829 9.57 2.50 5.05
N LEU A 830 9.91 1.88 3.93
CA LEU A 830 11.15 2.17 3.21
C LEU A 830 10.91 3.28 2.17
N GLN A 831 10.11 2.96 1.16
CA GLN A 831 9.82 3.82 0.03
C GLN A 831 8.41 3.50 -0.49
N PHE A 832 7.72 4.50 -1.01
CA PHE A 832 6.50 4.27 -1.78
C PHE A 832 6.68 4.75 -3.22
N ARG A 833 5.89 4.16 -4.11
CA ARG A 833 5.76 4.62 -5.50
C ARG A 833 4.31 4.68 -5.92
N LEU A 834 3.99 5.74 -6.65
CA LEU A 834 2.70 5.94 -7.30
C LEU A 834 2.85 5.56 -8.77
N GLY A 835 1.95 4.72 -9.26
CA GLY A 835 1.86 4.32 -10.66
C GLY A 835 0.45 4.54 -11.18
N ARG A 836 0.34 5.03 -12.42
CA ARG A 836 -0.94 5.07 -13.11
C ARG A 836 -1.31 3.66 -13.56
N ILE A 837 -2.55 3.26 -13.33
CA ILE A 837 -3.10 2.02 -13.88
C ILE A 837 -3.72 2.38 -15.23
N GLU A 838 -3.21 1.78 -16.29
CA GLU A 838 -3.54 2.13 -17.67
C GLU A 838 -4.87 1.51 -18.09
N ASP A 839 -5.08 0.23 -17.76
CA ASP A 839 -6.28 -0.53 -18.13
C ASP A 839 -6.99 -1.08 -16.87
N PRO A 840 -7.64 -0.20 -16.07
CA PRO A 840 -8.30 -0.61 -14.84
C PRO A 840 -9.58 -1.39 -15.13
N ILE A 841 -9.68 -2.59 -14.58
CA ILE A 841 -10.91 -3.38 -14.61
C ILE A 841 -11.78 -2.99 -13.42
N ILE A 842 -12.88 -2.27 -13.65
CA ILE A 842 -13.80 -1.87 -12.57
C ILE A 842 -14.87 -2.96 -12.37
N ARG A 843 -14.91 -3.56 -11.18
CA ARG A 843 -16.01 -4.46 -10.78
C ARG A 843 -16.78 -3.86 -9.60
N GLY A 844 -18.04 -3.49 -9.83
CA GLY A 844 -18.85 -2.75 -8.87
C GLY A 844 -18.28 -1.35 -8.64
N ARG A 845 -17.77 -1.08 -7.43
CA ARG A 845 -17.09 0.18 -7.08
C ARG A 845 -15.59 0.00 -6.85
N ASN A 846 -15.07 -1.21 -7.06
CA ASN A 846 -13.69 -1.56 -6.76
C ASN A 846 -12.87 -1.66 -8.04
N PRO A 847 -11.69 -1.04 -8.06
CA PRO A 847 -10.75 -1.21 -9.15
C PRO A 847 -9.90 -2.48 -8.99
N PHE A 848 -9.54 -3.08 -10.13
CA PHE A 848 -8.63 -4.21 -10.26
C PHE A 848 -7.65 -3.93 -11.40
N MET A 849 -6.45 -4.50 -11.31
CA MET A 849 -5.44 -4.36 -12.36
C MET A 849 -5.63 -5.41 -13.46
N SER A 850 -5.35 -5.01 -14.70
CA SER A 850 -5.10 -5.95 -15.81
C SER A 850 -3.84 -6.80 -15.51
N VAL A 851 -3.59 -7.83 -16.31
CA VAL A 851 -2.35 -8.63 -16.19
C VAL A 851 -1.12 -7.73 -16.34
N ASP A 852 -1.12 -6.81 -17.31
CA ASP A 852 0.01 -5.93 -17.58
C ASP A 852 0.23 -4.88 -16.48
N ASP A 853 -0.84 -4.28 -15.96
CA ASP A 853 -0.75 -3.35 -14.83
C ASP A 853 -0.23 -4.04 -13.57
N ALA A 854 -0.68 -5.27 -13.32
CA ALA A 854 -0.20 -6.07 -12.20
C ALA A 854 1.28 -6.49 -12.38
N ARG A 855 1.72 -6.80 -13.61
CA ARG A 855 3.12 -7.05 -13.94
C ARG A 855 4.00 -5.85 -13.68
N ARG A 856 3.65 -4.68 -14.21
CA ARG A 856 4.38 -3.42 -13.94
C ARG A 856 4.43 -3.09 -12.46
N THR A 857 3.34 -3.35 -11.72
CA THR A 857 3.31 -3.19 -10.27
C THR A 857 4.30 -4.14 -9.58
N GLY A 858 4.34 -5.41 -9.99
CA GLY A 858 5.32 -6.38 -9.49
C GLY A 858 6.76 -5.98 -9.80
N GLU A 859 7.06 -5.55 -11.03
CA GLU A 859 8.38 -5.06 -11.44
C GLU A 859 8.79 -3.83 -10.63
N THR A 860 7.84 -2.94 -10.36
CA THR A 860 8.04 -1.77 -9.51
C THR A 860 8.36 -2.15 -8.07
N ILE A 861 7.59 -3.07 -7.47
CA ILE A 861 7.86 -3.60 -6.12
C ILE A 861 9.27 -4.20 -6.07
N ARG A 862 9.61 -5.00 -7.08
CA ARG A 862 10.92 -5.64 -7.19
C ARG A 862 12.05 -4.62 -7.28
N GLN A 863 11.86 -3.58 -8.10
CA GLN A 863 12.79 -2.48 -8.26
C GLN A 863 12.96 -1.72 -6.94
N LEU A 864 11.87 -1.35 -6.27
CA LEU A 864 11.92 -0.68 -4.98
C LEU A 864 12.67 -1.52 -3.94
N PHE A 865 12.47 -2.84 -3.94
CA PHE A 865 13.25 -3.73 -3.08
C PHE A 865 14.73 -3.72 -3.42
N PHE A 866 15.05 -3.80 -4.70
CA PHE A 866 16.43 -3.82 -5.13
C PHE A 866 17.13 -2.49 -4.84
N ASP A 867 16.45 -1.36 -5.04
CA ASP A 867 16.95 -0.02 -4.69
C ASP A 867 17.08 0.15 -3.17
N ALA A 868 16.21 -0.51 -2.40
CA ALA A 868 16.19 -0.37 -0.96
C ALA A 868 17.21 -1.27 -0.24
N LYS A 869 17.22 -2.54 -0.60
CA LYS A 869 17.95 -3.62 0.08
C LYS A 869 19.09 -4.16 -0.72
N MET A 870 19.26 -3.69 -1.95
CA MET A 870 20.41 -4.08 -2.76
C MET A 870 20.38 -5.60 -3.05
N ARG A 871 19.21 -6.23 -2.96
CA ARG A 871 18.95 -7.63 -3.34
C ARG A 871 17.45 -7.87 -3.34
N LEU A 872 17.03 -8.95 -3.98
CA LEU A 872 15.66 -9.41 -3.88
C LEU A 872 15.42 -10.06 -2.51
N PRO A 873 14.27 -9.81 -1.87
CA PRO A 873 13.89 -10.49 -0.64
C PRO A 873 13.65 -11.98 -0.89
N GLY A 874 13.87 -12.80 0.13
CA GLY A 874 13.51 -14.22 0.10
C GLY A 874 12.00 -14.44 0.03
N ARG A 875 11.22 -13.48 0.56
CA ARG A 875 9.76 -13.54 0.60
C ARG A 875 9.12 -12.15 0.46
N VAL A 876 8.11 -12.05 -0.40
CA VAL A 876 7.28 -10.84 -0.55
C VAL A 876 5.85 -11.13 -0.12
N VAL A 877 5.31 -10.28 0.75
CA VAL A 877 3.92 -10.35 1.21
C VAL A 877 3.15 -9.13 0.75
N VAL A 878 2.17 -9.33 -0.13
CA VAL A 878 1.33 -8.26 -0.67
C VAL A 878 0.00 -8.23 0.07
N HIS A 879 -0.25 -7.11 0.76
CA HIS A 879 -1.51 -6.80 1.43
C HIS A 879 -2.41 -5.95 0.53
N LYS A 880 -3.65 -6.38 0.35
CA LYS A 880 -4.69 -5.66 -0.41
C LYS A 880 -6.03 -5.68 0.34
N ARG A 881 -6.88 -4.66 0.13
CA ARG A 881 -8.23 -4.56 0.73
C ARG A 881 -9.35 -5.17 -0.14
N THR A 882 -9.01 -5.68 -1.31
CA THR A 882 -9.92 -6.38 -2.22
C THR A 882 -9.29 -7.70 -2.63
N ALA A 883 -10.13 -8.64 -3.06
CA ALA A 883 -9.68 -9.91 -3.61
C ALA A 883 -8.68 -9.73 -4.77
N PHE A 884 -7.77 -10.69 -4.94
CA PHE A 884 -6.88 -10.74 -6.09
C PHE A 884 -7.56 -11.50 -7.24
N THR A 885 -7.74 -10.86 -8.39
CA THR A 885 -8.23 -11.55 -9.59
C THR A 885 -7.18 -12.54 -10.12
N ALA A 886 -7.59 -13.47 -10.96
CA ALA A 886 -6.64 -14.36 -11.64
C ALA A 886 -5.63 -13.57 -12.50
N ASP A 887 -6.04 -12.45 -13.08
CA ASP A 887 -5.19 -11.57 -13.87
C ASP A 887 -4.13 -10.88 -13.01
N GLU A 888 -4.55 -10.35 -11.86
CA GLU A 888 -3.63 -9.72 -10.89
C GLU A 888 -2.61 -10.70 -10.35
N GLN A 889 -3.06 -11.92 -10.02
CA GLN A 889 -2.16 -12.99 -9.56
C GLN A 889 -1.11 -13.28 -10.63
N ARG A 890 -1.52 -13.48 -11.90
CA ARG A 890 -0.58 -13.74 -13.00
C ARG A 890 0.42 -12.61 -13.20
N GLY A 891 -0.06 -11.37 -13.29
CA GLY A 891 0.80 -10.21 -13.51
C GLY A 891 1.80 -10.00 -12.37
N LEU A 892 1.35 -10.03 -11.11
CA LEU A 892 2.25 -9.85 -9.96
C LEU A 892 3.35 -10.91 -9.91
N LEU A 893 3.06 -12.15 -10.31
CA LEU A 893 4.06 -13.21 -10.39
C LEU A 893 5.08 -12.99 -11.51
N GLN A 894 4.61 -12.52 -12.66
CA GLN A 894 5.50 -12.12 -13.76
C GLN A 894 6.46 -11.01 -13.32
N GLY A 895 5.94 -9.98 -12.63
CA GLY A 895 6.77 -8.85 -12.21
C GLY A 895 7.70 -9.15 -11.03
N LEU A 896 7.33 -10.08 -10.16
CA LEU A 896 8.13 -10.52 -9.01
C LEU A 896 8.98 -11.76 -9.31
N GLU A 897 9.24 -12.06 -10.58
CA GLU A 897 10.12 -13.15 -10.98
C GLU A 897 11.49 -13.03 -10.28
N GLY A 898 11.98 -14.17 -9.78
CA GLY A 898 13.20 -14.26 -8.98
C GLY A 898 12.99 -14.21 -7.46
N VAL A 899 11.80 -13.83 -6.98
CA VAL A 899 11.43 -13.92 -5.56
C VAL A 899 10.98 -15.36 -5.24
N PRO A 900 11.63 -16.08 -4.29
CA PRO A 900 11.30 -17.47 -3.99
C PRO A 900 9.88 -17.70 -3.45
N ASN A 901 9.37 -16.80 -2.59
CA ASN A 901 8.06 -16.93 -1.98
C ASN A 901 7.24 -15.64 -2.11
N ILE A 902 6.05 -15.75 -2.70
CA ILE A 902 5.13 -14.63 -2.90
C ILE A 902 3.80 -14.96 -2.22
N GLU A 903 3.46 -14.19 -1.19
CA GLU A 903 2.19 -14.26 -0.46
C GLU A 903 1.24 -13.16 -0.97
N LEU A 904 0.04 -13.55 -1.38
CA LEU A 904 -1.01 -12.62 -1.79
C LEU A 904 -2.15 -12.72 -0.79
N ILE A 905 -2.24 -11.73 0.11
CA ILE A 905 -3.14 -11.75 1.26
C ILE A 905 -4.12 -10.57 1.19
N GLU A 906 -5.40 -10.90 1.08
CA GLU A 906 -6.48 -9.94 1.26
C GLU A 906 -6.72 -9.74 2.77
N VAL A 907 -6.80 -8.49 3.21
CA VAL A 907 -7.14 -8.12 4.58
C VAL A 907 -8.30 -7.13 4.58
N THR A 908 -9.43 -7.56 5.11
CA THR A 908 -10.67 -6.76 5.19
C THR A 908 -11.21 -6.75 6.62
N ILE A 909 -12.15 -5.86 6.92
CA ILE A 909 -12.83 -5.82 8.22
C ILE A 909 -14.12 -6.65 8.09
N GLU A 910 -14.27 -7.68 8.92
CA GLU A 910 -15.47 -8.53 8.89
C GLU A 910 -16.59 -7.92 9.74
N GLU A 911 -17.49 -7.17 9.12
CA GLU A 911 -18.50 -6.38 9.83
C GLU A 911 -19.56 -7.23 10.56
N SER A 912 -19.84 -8.45 10.11
CA SER A 912 -20.98 -9.26 10.56
C SER A 912 -20.69 -10.09 11.81
N LEU A 913 -19.51 -10.71 11.87
CA LEU A 913 -19.18 -11.69 12.90
C LEU A 913 -18.62 -11.04 14.16
N ARG A 914 -19.15 -11.44 15.32
CA ARG A 914 -18.66 -11.07 16.65
C ARG A 914 -18.48 -12.32 17.48
N TYR A 915 -17.44 -12.32 18.30
CA TYR A 915 -17.15 -13.41 19.21
C TYR A 915 -16.98 -12.86 20.63
N LEU A 916 -17.68 -13.47 21.58
CA LEU A 916 -17.63 -13.14 22.99
C LEU A 916 -16.71 -14.13 23.69
N ALA A 917 -15.77 -13.62 24.48
CA ALA A 917 -14.92 -14.46 25.30
C ALA A 917 -15.73 -15.13 26.41
N SER A 918 -15.37 -16.37 26.77
CA SER A 918 -15.92 -17.07 27.93
C SER A 918 -14.84 -17.24 29.00
N LYS A 919 -15.25 -17.19 30.27
CA LYS A 919 -14.47 -17.56 31.44
C LYS A 919 -15.09 -18.80 32.10
N MET A 920 -14.28 -19.61 32.77
CA MET A 920 -14.81 -20.72 33.58
C MET A 920 -15.18 -20.19 34.97
N SER A 921 -16.40 -20.50 35.41
CA SER A 921 -16.94 -20.15 36.72
C SER A 921 -17.74 -21.35 37.23
N ASN A 922 -17.41 -21.88 38.41
CA ASN A 922 -18.06 -23.07 38.99
C ASN A 922 -18.19 -24.25 38.00
N GLY A 923 -17.15 -24.52 37.21
CA GLY A 923 -17.14 -25.60 36.22
C GLY A 923 -17.97 -25.34 34.95
N ARG A 924 -18.57 -24.16 34.77
CA ARG A 924 -19.37 -23.79 33.59
C ARG A 924 -18.76 -22.60 32.84
N PRO A 925 -18.89 -22.54 31.50
CA PRO A 925 -18.48 -21.38 30.74
C PRO A 925 -19.51 -20.24 30.89
N GLU A 926 -19.06 -19.11 31.39
CA GLU A 926 -19.81 -17.84 31.47
C GLU A 926 -19.19 -16.80 30.54
N ILE A 927 -19.97 -15.82 30.09
CA ILE A 927 -19.46 -14.72 29.26
C ILE A 927 -18.49 -13.85 30.08
N ASP A 928 -17.27 -13.70 29.60
CA ASP A 928 -16.27 -12.79 30.18
C ASP A 928 -16.73 -11.34 29.95
N THR A 929 -16.48 -10.47 30.92
CA THR A 929 -16.77 -9.03 30.81
C THR A 929 -15.81 -8.32 29.86
N PHE A 930 -14.62 -8.87 29.64
CA PHE A 930 -13.65 -8.36 28.67
C PHE A 930 -13.82 -9.01 27.29
N PRO A 931 -13.51 -8.28 26.20
CA PRO A 931 -13.57 -8.83 24.86
C PRO A 931 -12.52 -9.92 24.64
N ILE A 932 -12.62 -10.60 23.50
CA ILE A 932 -11.64 -11.58 23.04
C ILE A 932 -10.20 -11.02 23.04
N PRO A 933 -9.18 -11.84 23.35
CA PRO A 933 -7.80 -11.41 23.34
C PRO A 933 -7.36 -10.88 21.97
N ARG A 934 -6.53 -9.83 21.97
CA ARG A 934 -5.76 -9.45 20.80
C ARG A 934 -4.83 -10.61 20.41
N GLY A 935 -4.73 -10.88 19.12
CA GLY A 935 -4.00 -12.02 18.56
C GLY A 935 -4.80 -13.32 18.51
N ALA A 936 -6.07 -13.32 18.93
CA ALA A 936 -6.95 -14.46 18.67
C ALA A 936 -7.15 -14.64 17.17
N VAL A 937 -7.07 -15.88 16.71
CA VAL A 937 -7.25 -16.33 15.34
C VAL A 937 -8.27 -17.45 15.31
N ILE A 938 -9.22 -17.41 14.38
CA ILE A 938 -10.16 -18.51 14.11
C ILE A 938 -10.10 -18.84 12.63
N VAL A 939 -9.74 -20.07 12.28
CA VAL A 939 -9.72 -20.52 10.89
C VAL A 939 -11.14 -20.82 10.44
N LEU A 940 -11.55 -20.27 9.30
CA LEU A 940 -12.89 -20.46 8.73
C LEU A 940 -12.91 -21.59 7.69
N ASP A 941 -11.85 -21.66 6.87
CA ASP A 941 -11.63 -22.68 5.85
C ASP A 941 -10.13 -22.77 5.51
N LYS A 942 -9.77 -23.48 4.42
CA LYS A 942 -8.38 -23.70 4.02
C LYS A 942 -7.64 -22.42 3.62
N THR A 943 -8.32 -21.34 3.22
CA THR A 943 -7.67 -20.12 2.74
C THR A 943 -8.12 -18.86 3.48
N SER A 944 -9.05 -18.96 4.42
CA SER A 944 -9.55 -17.82 5.17
C SER A 944 -9.58 -18.00 6.69
N ALA A 945 -9.27 -16.91 7.40
CA ALA A 945 -9.24 -16.87 8.86
C ALA A 945 -9.67 -15.48 9.39
N LEU A 946 -10.22 -15.46 10.60
CA LEU A 946 -10.49 -14.25 11.36
C LEU A 946 -9.33 -13.96 12.29
N LEU A 947 -8.85 -12.71 12.34
CA LEU A 947 -7.80 -12.24 13.26
C LEU A 947 -8.28 -11.04 14.07
N TRP A 948 -8.17 -11.11 15.39
CA TRP A 948 -8.42 -9.97 16.28
C TRP A 948 -7.17 -9.14 16.52
N VAL A 949 -6.95 -8.16 15.65
CA VAL A 949 -5.97 -7.08 15.90
C VAL A 949 -6.51 -6.14 17.00
N HIS A 950 -7.81 -5.85 16.99
CA HIS A 950 -8.47 -5.09 18.05
C HIS A 950 -9.06 -6.06 19.09
N GLY A 951 -8.53 -6.03 20.32
CA GLY A 951 -8.94 -6.94 21.38
C GLY A 951 -8.34 -6.59 22.73
N ALA A 952 -8.64 -7.41 23.74
CA ALA A 952 -8.08 -7.27 25.07
C ALA A 952 -6.59 -7.65 25.08
N THR A 953 -5.74 -6.78 25.61
CA THR A 953 -4.30 -7.01 25.76
C THR A 953 -3.98 -7.14 27.25
N PRO A 954 -3.33 -8.23 27.69
CA PRO A 954 -2.84 -8.32 29.05
C PRO A 954 -1.65 -7.38 29.25
N ASN A 955 -1.51 -6.83 30.46
CA ASN A 955 -0.27 -6.20 30.92
C ASN A 955 0.19 -4.97 30.09
N ALA A 956 -0.74 -4.25 29.46
CA ALA A 956 -0.39 -3.08 28.65
C ALA A 956 0.33 -2.00 29.48
N GLN A 957 -0.09 -1.77 30.72
CA GLN A 957 0.60 -0.87 31.66
C GLN A 957 0.71 -1.50 33.05
N ASN A 958 -0.38 -2.03 33.59
CA ASN A 958 -0.39 -2.75 34.87
C ASN A 958 -0.33 -4.27 34.64
N PRO A 959 0.67 -5.00 35.20
CA PRO A 959 0.83 -6.46 35.03
C PRO A 959 -0.33 -7.32 35.53
N SER A 960 -1.27 -6.74 36.30
CA SER A 960 -2.43 -7.43 36.86
C SER A 960 -3.75 -7.04 36.21
N ARG A 961 -3.74 -6.17 35.19
CA ARG A 961 -4.96 -5.69 34.52
C ARG A 961 -4.95 -5.93 33.01
N LYS A 962 -6.16 -6.18 32.47
CA LYS A 962 -6.41 -6.21 31.02
C LYS A 962 -6.68 -4.80 30.50
N TYR A 963 -6.17 -4.49 29.32
CA TYR A 963 -6.43 -3.23 28.61
C TYR A 963 -7.20 -3.50 27.32
N TYR A 964 -8.16 -2.63 26.99
CA TYR A 964 -8.87 -2.64 25.72
C TYR A 964 -8.95 -1.22 25.17
N GLN A 965 -8.26 -0.97 24.04
CA GLN A 965 -8.19 0.36 23.43
C GLN A 965 -9.58 0.88 23.07
N GLY A 966 -9.85 2.13 23.43
CA GLY A 966 -11.14 2.80 23.21
C GLY A 966 -12.27 2.35 24.15
N LYS A 967 -12.23 1.14 24.71
CA LYS A 967 -13.26 0.58 25.61
C LYS A 967 -14.69 0.62 25.06
N ARG A 968 -14.85 0.52 23.73
CA ARG A 968 -16.15 0.64 23.05
C ARG A 968 -16.54 -0.64 22.32
N ARG A 969 -17.77 -1.10 22.54
CA ARG A 969 -18.45 -2.19 21.81
C ARG A 969 -17.65 -3.51 21.76
N ILE A 970 -18.24 -4.53 21.15
CA ILE A 970 -17.59 -5.81 20.87
C ILE A 970 -16.63 -5.64 19.66
N PRO A 971 -15.36 -6.04 19.77
CA PRO A 971 -14.39 -5.82 18.71
C PRO A 971 -14.71 -6.64 17.45
N THR A 972 -14.44 -6.01 16.31
CA THR A 972 -14.58 -6.59 14.99
C THR A 972 -13.28 -7.27 14.56
N PRO A 973 -13.30 -8.52 14.06
CA PRO A 973 -12.11 -9.15 13.51
C PRO A 973 -11.74 -8.59 12.12
N LEU A 974 -10.49 -8.79 11.75
CA LEU A 974 -10.07 -8.76 10.35
C LEU A 974 -10.36 -10.12 9.71
N LEU A 975 -10.86 -10.12 8.48
CA LEU A 975 -10.90 -11.31 7.63
C LEU A 975 -9.63 -11.31 6.77
N ILE A 976 -8.85 -12.36 6.92
CA ILE A 976 -7.65 -12.64 6.14
C ILE A 976 -8.02 -13.72 5.13
N ARG A 977 -7.73 -13.48 3.85
CA ARG A 977 -7.90 -14.48 2.78
C ARG A 977 -6.61 -14.61 1.97
N ARG A 978 -6.10 -15.84 1.86
CA ARG A 978 -4.94 -16.19 1.05
C ARG A 978 -5.36 -16.53 -0.37
N PHE A 979 -4.74 -15.87 -1.34
CA PHE A 979 -4.83 -16.22 -2.76
C PHE A 979 -3.61 -17.02 -3.22
N ARG A 980 -2.44 -16.77 -2.61
CA ARG A 980 -1.19 -17.51 -2.86
C ARG A 980 -0.26 -17.42 -1.65
N GLY A 981 0.62 -18.41 -1.51
CA GLY A 981 1.68 -18.43 -0.51
C GLY A 981 1.73 -19.72 0.31
N GLN A 982 2.77 -19.87 1.13
CA GLN A 982 3.13 -21.09 1.88
C GLN A 982 3.22 -20.90 3.40
N SER A 983 3.15 -19.67 3.89
CA SER A 983 3.31 -19.35 5.32
C SER A 983 2.22 -20.03 6.15
N ASP A 984 2.48 -20.37 7.40
CA ASP A 984 1.40 -20.80 8.28
C ASP A 984 0.55 -19.61 8.78
N ILE A 985 -0.59 -19.90 9.39
CA ILE A 985 -1.48 -18.85 9.90
C ILE A 985 -0.88 -18.09 11.09
N THR A 986 0.00 -18.72 11.87
CA THR A 986 0.66 -18.09 13.03
C THR A 986 1.62 -17.01 12.56
N GLN A 987 2.41 -17.28 11.51
CA GLN A 987 3.32 -16.33 10.88
C GLN A 987 2.53 -15.13 10.33
N VAL A 988 1.53 -15.38 9.47
CA VAL A 988 0.70 -14.31 8.87
C VAL A 988 0.02 -13.45 9.95
N ALA A 989 -0.53 -14.08 10.99
CA ALA A 989 -1.16 -13.38 12.09
C ALA A 989 -0.16 -12.55 12.92
N THR A 990 1.01 -13.09 13.24
CA THR A 990 2.07 -12.38 13.97
C THR A 990 2.54 -11.16 13.21
N GLU A 991 2.75 -11.28 11.90
CA GLU A 991 3.19 -10.20 11.03
C GLU A 991 2.14 -9.07 10.95
N ILE A 992 0.85 -9.40 10.76
CA ILE A 992 -0.22 -8.40 10.75
C ILE A 992 -0.36 -7.72 12.13
N LEU A 993 -0.23 -8.46 13.23
CA LEU A 993 -0.23 -7.89 14.58
C LEU A 993 0.96 -6.94 14.77
N GLY A 994 2.16 -7.33 14.37
CA GLY A 994 3.36 -6.50 14.43
C GLY A 994 3.20 -5.22 13.62
N LEU A 995 2.85 -5.34 12.34
CA LEU A 995 2.64 -4.20 11.44
C LEU A 995 1.53 -3.25 11.92
N SER A 996 0.55 -3.73 12.69
CA SER A 996 -0.46 -2.85 13.29
C SER A 996 0.11 -1.89 14.37
N LYS A 997 1.31 -2.16 14.90
CA LYS A 997 2.03 -1.30 15.86
C LYS A 997 3.04 -0.34 15.19
N MET A 998 3.17 -0.41 13.86
CA MET A 998 4.17 0.34 13.10
C MET A 998 3.62 1.62 12.46
N ASN A 999 2.51 2.14 13.00
CA ASN A 999 1.94 3.41 12.57
C ASN A 999 2.50 4.56 13.43
N TRP A 1000 3.60 5.18 13.00
CA TRP A 1000 4.24 6.30 13.70
C TRP A 1000 3.45 7.62 13.71
N ASN A 1001 2.21 7.64 13.23
CA ASN A 1001 1.30 8.79 13.40
C ASN A 1001 0.47 8.73 14.68
N THR A 1002 0.49 7.61 15.41
CA THR A 1002 -0.31 7.44 16.61
C THR A 1002 0.47 6.71 17.69
N PHE A 1003 0.28 7.13 18.94
CA PHE A 1003 0.73 6.41 20.12
C PHE A 1003 -0.32 5.46 20.68
N ASP A 1004 -1.41 5.23 19.96
CA ASP A 1004 -2.31 4.13 20.28
C ASP A 1004 -1.52 2.81 20.32
N TYR A 1005 -1.94 1.86 21.17
CA TYR A 1005 -1.22 0.60 21.36
C TYR A 1005 -1.13 -0.21 20.04
N TYR A 1006 -2.13 -0.05 19.17
CA TYR A 1006 -2.14 -0.54 17.79
C TYR A 1006 -3.12 0.25 16.93
N SER A 1007 -2.92 0.16 15.61
CA SER A 1007 -3.89 0.50 14.57
C SER A 1007 -4.81 -0.70 14.27
N ARG A 1008 -5.99 -0.46 13.70
CA ARG A 1008 -6.95 -1.54 13.39
C ARG A 1008 -6.54 -2.35 12.16
N LEU A 1009 -5.83 -1.74 11.22
CA LEU A 1009 -5.25 -2.37 10.05
C LEU A 1009 -3.72 -2.36 10.19
N PRO A 1010 -3.01 -3.26 9.48
CA PRO A 1010 -1.55 -3.21 9.42
C PRO A 1010 -1.08 -1.93 8.73
N ALA A 1011 0.08 -1.41 9.14
CA ALA A 1011 0.65 -0.17 8.61
C ALA A 1011 0.76 -0.16 7.08
N THR A 1012 1.00 -1.32 6.45
CA THR A 1012 1.02 -1.50 4.98
C THR A 1012 -0.25 -0.96 4.32
N LEU A 1013 -1.43 -1.23 4.89
CA LEU A 1013 -2.71 -0.82 4.29
C LEU A 1013 -3.13 0.60 4.68
N ASP A 1014 -2.86 1.00 5.93
CA ASP A 1014 -3.21 2.34 6.43
C ASP A 1014 -2.42 3.42 5.67
N SER A 1015 -1.10 3.22 5.52
CA SER A 1015 -0.23 4.15 4.81
C SER A 1015 -0.51 4.18 3.29
N ALA A 1016 -0.63 3.02 2.64
CA ALA A 1016 -0.92 2.96 1.20
C ALA A 1016 -2.24 3.67 0.87
N SER A 1017 -3.25 3.52 1.73
CA SER A 1017 -4.54 4.22 1.60
C SER A 1017 -4.43 5.73 1.84
N ALA A 1018 -3.59 6.17 2.79
CA ALA A 1018 -3.37 7.59 3.06
C ALA A 1018 -2.61 8.27 1.90
N ILE A 1019 -1.54 7.62 1.42
CA ILE A 1019 -0.72 8.10 0.31
C ILE A 1019 -1.53 8.16 -0.99
N ALA A 1020 -2.37 7.15 -1.27
CA ALA A 1020 -3.21 7.14 -2.47
C ALA A 1020 -4.11 8.39 -2.56
N LYS A 1021 -4.63 8.90 -1.43
CA LYS A 1021 -5.44 10.13 -1.39
C LYS A 1021 -4.63 11.38 -1.76
N VAL A 1022 -3.38 11.47 -1.33
CA VAL A 1022 -2.48 12.56 -1.71
C VAL A 1022 -2.00 12.40 -3.16
N GLY A 1023 -1.90 11.16 -3.63
CA GLY A 1023 -1.44 10.80 -4.97
C GLY A 1023 -2.20 11.49 -6.10
N ALA A 1024 -3.48 11.83 -5.90
CA ALA A 1024 -4.25 12.60 -6.89
C ALA A 1024 -3.63 13.98 -7.20
N TYR A 1025 -2.96 14.61 -6.22
CA TYR A 1025 -2.22 15.87 -6.42
C TYR A 1025 -0.79 15.66 -6.90
N LEU A 1026 -0.35 14.40 -7.01
CA LEU A 1026 0.95 14.02 -7.53
C LEU A 1026 0.88 13.60 -9.02
N THR A 1027 -0.30 13.66 -9.66
CA THR A 1027 -0.47 13.35 -11.08
C THR A 1027 0.32 14.34 -11.95
N GLY A 1028 1.42 13.88 -12.52
CA GLY A 1028 2.35 14.70 -13.31
C GLY A 1028 3.79 14.70 -12.80
N PHE A 1029 4.07 14.06 -11.65
CA PHE A 1029 5.42 13.98 -11.09
C PHE A 1029 6.09 12.64 -11.33
N GLY A 1030 7.42 12.70 -11.40
CA GLY A 1030 8.29 11.61 -11.80
C GLY A 1030 8.20 10.38 -10.92
N TRP A 1031 8.77 9.30 -11.44
CA TRP A 1031 8.77 7.96 -10.87
C TRP A 1031 9.66 7.80 -9.63
N ALA A 1032 10.04 8.90 -8.98
CA ALA A 1032 10.99 8.92 -7.87
C ALA A 1032 10.39 8.27 -6.61
N PRO A 1033 11.16 7.45 -5.88
CA PRO A 1033 10.75 6.97 -4.57
C PRO A 1033 10.83 8.11 -3.55
N TYR A 1034 9.79 8.24 -2.72
CA TYR A 1034 9.75 9.22 -1.65
C TYR A 1034 9.72 8.52 -0.29
N ASP A 1035 10.25 9.21 0.72
CA ASP A 1035 10.05 8.81 2.10
C ASP A 1035 8.59 9.05 2.50
N TYR A 1036 7.90 8.00 2.91
CA TYR A 1036 6.49 8.08 3.28
C TYR A 1036 6.23 9.03 4.45
N ARG A 1037 7.22 9.26 5.34
CA ARG A 1037 7.14 10.18 6.49
C ARG A 1037 6.80 11.61 6.08
N LEU A 1038 7.08 12.00 4.83
CA LEU A 1038 6.72 13.30 4.27
C LEU A 1038 5.20 13.43 4.07
N LEU A 1039 4.54 12.33 3.71
CA LEU A 1039 3.12 12.28 3.37
C LEU A 1039 2.20 11.94 4.53
N ILE A 1040 2.71 11.24 5.55
CA ILE A 1040 1.91 10.80 6.69
C ILE A 1040 1.71 11.88 7.76
#